data_AF-A0A4Y9MMS3-F1
#
_entry.id   AF-A0A4Y9MMS3-F1
#
_cell.length_a   1.000
_cell.length_b   1.000
_cell.length_c   1.000
_cell.angle_alpha   90.00
_cell.angle_beta   90.00
_cell.angle_gamma   90.00
#
_symmetry.space_group_name_H-M   'P 1'
#
loop_
_entity.id
_entity.type
_entity.pdbx_description
1 polymer ?
#
loop_
_entity_poly.entity_id
_entity_poly.type
_entity_poly.pdbx_seq_one_letter_code
_entity_poly.pdbx_strand_id
1 'polypeptide(L)'
;MRVPVGWLAEYVDVPSGVGVEDLDSTFVRLGLEVEDIHRPEEVTGPLVVGRVLAIEELTGFKKPIRYCQVDVGEEEPRGIVCGATNFAVGDAVVVALPGAVLPGGFAIAARTTYDHVSDGMICSVRELGVGEDHAGILVLGDDAPPPGTPAGPVVGLDDVVVELAITPDRGYCLALRGIAREMGTGLGVEWRDPGALPPPAGSGEPAWPVTVADADRCDRFSMIALEGLEPTAPTPWWMRRRLAQTGVRSISLAVDVTNYVMLELGQPMHAFDRDRVSGPIVVRRAREGERLTTLDGVDRRLASDDLLITDDSGPIGLAAVMGGASTEIGDGTANVLLEAAHWEPTGVARTARRHRLPSEAAKRFERGVDPEMTMAALARAAELLAEYGGARVVGAPVDVDTRDPRPTIPLDAALPGRVAGVSYPPERVVELLAAAGCTVDGDGGPLTVTPPSWRPDLTDPADLVEEVVRLAGYDDVPSVLPTAPPGRGLTDRQRRRRAVGRSLAEFGYVEAPSFPFVGTAALDALGLPGDDPRRQVVLVRNPLSEEEPALRTTLLPGLLAALARNLARGQRDVALFEHGAVFPGGERNPAPLPGVDRRPDEATLAALLGAVPDQPWHVAVALAGNREPRGWWGPGRPAVWADAVQAA
;
A
#
# COMPACT_ATOMS: atom_id res chain seq x y z
N MET A 1 -2.13 0.14 4.76
CA MET A 1 -3.46 -0.54 4.73
C MET A 1 -4.21 -0.03 5.94
N ARG A 2 -5.46 0.36 5.79
CA ARG A 2 -6.28 0.86 6.90
C ARG A 2 -7.17 -0.24 7.45
N VAL A 3 -7.22 -0.39 8.77
CA VAL A 3 -7.94 -1.44 9.49
C VAL A 3 -8.87 -0.80 10.51
N PRO A 4 -10.18 -0.72 10.21
CA PRO A 4 -11.17 -0.32 11.21
C PRO A 4 -11.25 -1.36 12.33
N VAL A 5 -11.09 -0.93 13.58
CA VAL A 5 -11.04 -1.84 14.74
C VAL A 5 -12.38 -2.53 14.96
N GLY A 6 -13.50 -1.83 14.75
CA GLY A 6 -14.83 -2.42 14.82
C GLY A 6 -15.03 -3.57 13.83
N TRP A 7 -14.54 -3.42 12.60
CA TRP A 7 -14.60 -4.47 11.59
C TRP A 7 -13.66 -5.64 11.92
N LEU A 8 -12.46 -5.36 12.43
CA LEU A 8 -11.55 -6.41 12.91
C LEU A 8 -12.17 -7.25 14.04
N ALA A 9 -12.89 -6.60 14.97
CA ALA A 9 -13.52 -7.26 16.12
C ALA A 9 -14.66 -8.22 15.74
N GLU A 10 -15.18 -8.16 14.51
CA GLU A 10 -16.14 -9.16 14.02
C GLU A 10 -15.49 -10.53 13.78
N TYR A 11 -14.20 -10.52 13.40
CA TYR A 11 -13.44 -11.73 13.11
C TYR A 11 -12.51 -12.16 14.25
N VAL A 12 -12.18 -11.28 15.20
CA VAL A 12 -11.29 -11.58 16.33
C VAL A 12 -12.01 -11.28 17.64
N ASP A 13 -12.02 -12.23 18.57
CA ASP A 13 -12.59 -12.04 19.90
C ASP A 13 -11.65 -11.19 20.78
N VAL A 14 -11.60 -9.88 20.50
CA VAL A 14 -10.76 -8.91 21.23
C VAL A 14 -11.16 -8.88 22.71
N PRO A 15 -10.26 -9.22 23.65
CA PRO A 15 -10.59 -9.27 25.07
C PRO A 15 -11.06 -7.92 25.63
N SER A 16 -12.00 -7.98 26.59
CA SER A 16 -12.48 -6.77 27.28
C SER A 16 -11.34 -6.04 27.99
N GLY A 17 -11.13 -4.77 27.67
CA GLY A 17 -10.09 -3.93 28.24
C GLY A 17 -8.83 -3.78 27.37
N VAL A 18 -8.74 -4.50 26.24
CA VAL A 18 -7.72 -4.25 25.21
C VAL A 18 -8.11 -2.98 24.45
N GLY A 19 -7.32 -1.92 24.64
CA GLY A 19 -7.47 -0.65 23.96
C GLY A 19 -6.74 -0.61 22.62
N VAL A 20 -6.86 0.50 21.90
CA VAL A 20 -6.18 0.69 20.61
C VAL A 20 -4.65 0.67 20.77
N GLU A 21 -4.14 1.17 21.90
CA GLU A 21 -2.72 1.20 22.21
C GLU A 21 -2.15 -0.21 22.47
N ASP A 22 -2.97 -1.14 22.98
CA ASP A 22 -2.60 -2.55 23.14
C ASP A 22 -2.60 -3.29 21.78
N LEU A 23 -3.53 -2.92 20.89
CA LEU A 23 -3.56 -3.42 19.51
C LEU A 23 -2.32 -2.95 18.74
N ASP A 24 -1.97 -1.67 18.83
CA ASP A 24 -0.74 -1.09 18.26
C ASP A 24 0.51 -1.88 18.71
N SER A 25 0.67 -2.05 20.02
CA SER A 25 1.77 -2.83 20.59
C SER A 25 1.82 -4.28 20.08
N THR A 26 0.65 -4.87 19.83
CA THR A 26 0.54 -6.24 19.29
C THR A 26 0.89 -6.29 17.80
N PHE A 27 0.42 -5.34 17.00
CA PHE A 27 0.82 -5.20 15.59
C PHE A 27 2.33 -5.09 15.45
N VAL A 28 2.96 -4.19 16.21
CA VAL A 28 4.42 -4.00 16.18
C VAL A 28 5.17 -5.27 16.57
N ARG A 29 4.73 -5.97 17.63
CA ARG A 29 5.33 -7.25 18.05
C ARG A 29 5.24 -8.33 16.96
N LEU A 30 4.17 -8.31 16.17
CA LEU A 30 3.97 -9.22 15.05
C LEU A 30 4.74 -8.80 13.78
N GLY A 31 5.48 -7.69 13.81
CA GLY A 31 6.20 -7.15 12.64
C GLY A 31 5.33 -6.36 11.68
N LEU A 32 4.14 -5.91 12.11
CA LEU A 32 3.25 -5.04 11.35
C LEU A 32 3.42 -3.60 11.84
N GLU A 33 4.12 -2.78 11.07
CA GLU A 33 4.40 -1.39 11.42
C GLU A 33 3.11 -0.55 11.36
N VAL A 34 2.79 0.14 12.46
CA VAL A 34 1.70 1.12 12.55
C VAL A 34 2.23 2.49 12.13
N GLU A 35 1.72 3.01 11.02
CA GLU A 35 2.08 4.34 10.51
C GLU A 35 1.28 5.44 11.20
N ASP A 36 -0.02 5.22 11.44
CA ASP A 36 -0.92 6.21 12.06
C ASP A 36 -2.17 5.55 12.68
N ILE A 37 -2.83 6.28 13.58
CA ILE A 37 -4.09 5.88 14.22
C ILE A 37 -5.12 7.01 14.06
N HIS A 38 -6.09 6.80 13.17
CA HIS A 38 -7.14 7.76 12.85
C HIS A 38 -8.31 7.60 13.82
N ARG A 39 -8.58 8.65 14.60
CA ARG A 39 -9.73 8.71 15.53
C ARG A 39 -10.79 9.67 14.98
N PRO A 40 -12.08 9.32 15.04
CA PRO A 40 -13.16 10.23 14.65
C PRO A 40 -13.11 11.54 15.44
N GLU A 41 -13.55 12.64 14.82
CA GLU A 41 -13.72 13.90 15.53
C GLU A 41 -14.83 13.79 16.59
N GLU A 42 -14.65 14.51 17.70
CA GLU A 42 -15.56 14.42 18.84
C GLU A 42 -16.94 15.01 18.51
N VAL A 43 -17.98 14.23 18.79
CA VAL A 43 -19.38 14.67 18.80
C VAL A 43 -19.95 14.47 20.20
N THR A 44 -20.55 15.52 20.76
CA THR A 44 -21.14 15.46 22.11
C THR A 44 -22.63 15.79 22.07
N GLY A 45 -23.35 15.38 23.11
CA GLY A 45 -24.79 15.63 23.23
C GLY A 45 -25.67 14.69 22.38
N PRO A 46 -26.97 15.01 22.22
CA PRO A 46 -27.95 14.12 21.62
C PRO A 46 -27.84 14.02 20.09
N LEU A 47 -27.14 12.98 19.62
CA LEU A 47 -27.11 12.54 18.23
C LEU A 47 -27.82 11.19 18.09
N VAL A 48 -28.94 11.16 17.37
CA VAL A 48 -29.83 9.99 17.29
C VAL A 48 -30.21 9.64 15.86
N VAL A 49 -30.59 8.38 15.65
CA VAL A 49 -31.28 7.95 14.44
C VAL A 49 -32.69 8.52 14.48
N GLY A 50 -33.15 9.09 13.37
CA GLY A 50 -34.52 9.57 13.21
C GLY A 50 -35.17 9.01 11.96
N ARG A 51 -36.51 9.09 11.89
CA ARG A 51 -37.28 8.69 10.70
C ARG A 51 -38.17 9.83 10.22
N VAL A 52 -38.08 10.14 8.93
CA VAL A 52 -38.84 11.24 8.34
C VAL A 52 -40.30 10.82 8.17
N LEU A 53 -41.22 11.46 8.90
CA LEU A 53 -42.66 11.15 8.87
C LEU A 53 -43.43 11.99 7.86
N ALA A 54 -43.04 13.26 7.68
CA ALA A 54 -43.66 14.17 6.72
C ALA A 54 -42.65 15.18 6.20
N ILE A 55 -42.85 15.63 4.95
CA ILE A 55 -42.06 16.67 4.30
C ILE A 55 -43.02 17.72 3.74
N GLU A 56 -42.85 18.97 4.17
CA GLU A 56 -43.48 20.15 3.60
C GLU A 56 -42.43 20.94 2.81
N GLU A 57 -42.67 21.19 1.51
CA GLU A 57 -41.78 22.02 0.70
C GLU A 57 -42.12 23.51 0.86
N LEU A 58 -41.16 24.28 1.40
CA LEU A 58 -41.31 25.71 1.60
C LEU A 58 -41.01 26.46 0.29
N THR A 59 -42.01 27.20 -0.19
CA THR A 59 -41.93 27.95 -1.45
C THR A 59 -41.46 29.39 -1.22
N GLY A 60 -40.88 30.02 -2.25
CA GLY A 60 -40.45 31.43 -2.19
C GLY A 60 -38.95 31.69 -1.94
N PHE A 61 -38.12 30.63 -1.87
CA PHE A 61 -36.67 30.73 -1.66
C PHE A 61 -35.86 30.31 -2.89
N LYS A 62 -34.58 30.71 -2.96
CA LYS A 62 -33.68 30.40 -4.09
C LYS A 62 -33.30 28.92 -4.22
N LYS A 63 -33.46 28.15 -3.14
CA LYS A 63 -33.19 26.71 -3.08
C LYS A 63 -34.42 26.01 -2.48
N PRO A 64 -34.68 24.74 -2.83
CA PRO A 64 -35.72 23.96 -2.17
C PRO A 64 -35.37 23.81 -0.68
N ILE A 65 -36.26 24.28 0.19
CA ILE A 65 -36.16 24.11 1.64
C ILE A 65 -37.33 23.24 2.07
N ARG A 66 -37.05 22.24 2.91
CA ARG A 66 -38.03 21.29 3.42
C ARG A 66 -38.19 21.48 4.92
N TYR A 67 -39.43 21.54 5.39
CA TYR A 67 -39.77 21.40 6.79
C TYR A 67 -40.24 19.97 7.03
N CYS A 68 -39.50 19.24 7.85
CA CYS A 68 -39.68 17.81 8.07
C CYS A 68 -40.22 17.56 9.47
N GLN A 69 -41.20 16.67 9.60
CA GLN A 69 -41.55 16.06 10.88
C GLN A 69 -40.72 14.78 11.02
N VAL A 70 -39.86 14.72 12.04
CA VAL A 70 -38.93 13.62 12.25
C VAL A 70 -39.21 12.94 13.58
N ASP A 71 -39.50 11.65 13.52
CA ASP A 71 -39.53 10.79 14.71
C ASP A 71 -38.09 10.61 15.19
N VAL A 72 -37.84 10.92 16.46
CA VAL A 72 -36.53 10.78 17.12
C VAL A 72 -36.62 9.89 18.36
N GLY A 73 -37.66 9.06 18.45
CA GLY A 73 -37.90 8.17 19.59
C GLY A 73 -38.54 8.86 20.81
N GLU A 74 -39.14 10.03 20.61
CA GLU A 74 -39.88 10.79 21.63
C GLU A 74 -41.40 10.73 21.37
N GLU A 75 -42.21 11.20 22.32
CA GLU A 75 -43.69 11.13 22.23
C GLU A 75 -44.25 11.95 21.05
N GLU A 76 -43.63 13.09 20.74
CA GLU A 76 -44.02 13.97 19.63
C GLU A 76 -42.85 14.12 18.64
N PRO A 77 -43.11 14.13 17.33
CA PRO A 77 -42.07 14.33 16.33
C PRO A 77 -41.48 15.74 16.42
N ARG A 78 -40.21 15.85 16.05
CA ARG A 78 -39.50 17.14 16.01
C ARG A 78 -39.63 17.77 14.64
N GLY A 79 -39.95 19.06 14.61
CA GLY A 79 -39.92 19.87 13.40
C GLY A 79 -38.50 20.28 13.05
N ILE A 80 -37.99 19.86 11.89
CA ILE A 80 -36.60 20.14 11.47
C ILE A 80 -36.58 20.68 10.05
N VAL A 81 -35.89 21.80 9.85
CA VAL A 81 -35.69 22.37 8.53
C VAL A 81 -34.44 21.76 7.89
N CYS A 82 -34.59 21.23 6.68
CA CYS A 82 -33.50 20.64 5.89
C CYS A 82 -33.48 21.21 4.47
N GLY A 83 -32.28 21.52 3.96
CA GLY A 83 -32.08 21.99 2.59
C GLY A 83 -31.72 20.89 1.59
N ALA A 84 -31.51 19.66 2.04
CA ALA A 84 -31.15 18.54 1.19
C ALA A 84 -32.40 17.92 0.52
N THR A 85 -32.21 17.29 -0.63
CA THR A 85 -33.31 16.70 -1.42
C THR A 85 -33.16 15.20 -1.67
N ASN A 86 -32.09 14.58 -1.18
CA ASN A 86 -31.73 13.18 -1.42
C ASN A 86 -32.43 12.18 -0.47
N PHE A 87 -33.56 12.57 0.12
CA PHE A 87 -34.34 11.74 1.04
C PHE A 87 -35.84 11.95 0.84
N ALA A 88 -36.63 10.98 1.27
CA ALA A 88 -38.07 10.89 1.18
C ALA A 88 -38.73 10.59 2.54
N VAL A 89 -40.06 10.67 2.58
CA VAL A 89 -40.84 10.20 3.74
C VAL A 89 -40.63 8.71 3.91
N GLY A 90 -40.35 8.28 5.14
CA GLY A 90 -40.01 6.91 5.50
C GLY A 90 -38.52 6.68 5.75
N ASP A 91 -37.64 7.51 5.19
CA ASP A 91 -36.19 7.34 5.29
C ASP A 91 -35.68 7.49 6.73
N ALA A 92 -34.72 6.64 7.07
CA ALA A 92 -33.94 6.75 8.29
C ALA A 92 -32.73 7.67 8.08
N VAL A 93 -32.59 8.66 8.96
CA VAL A 93 -31.59 9.73 8.87
C VAL A 93 -30.89 9.91 10.22
N VAL A 94 -29.81 10.69 10.24
CA VAL A 94 -29.11 11.04 11.50
C VAL A 94 -29.47 12.46 11.91
N VAL A 95 -29.91 12.62 13.15
CA VAL A 95 -30.43 13.88 13.68
C VAL A 95 -29.57 14.33 14.86
N ALA A 96 -29.01 15.53 14.74
CA ALA A 96 -28.42 16.25 15.86
C ALA A 96 -29.50 17.14 16.50
N LEU A 97 -29.83 16.84 17.75
CA LEU A 97 -30.85 17.58 18.51
C LEU A 97 -30.21 18.77 19.27
N PRO A 98 -31.02 19.74 19.74
CA PRO A 98 -30.51 20.83 20.56
C PRO A 98 -29.67 20.34 21.74
N GLY A 99 -28.51 20.95 21.95
CA GLY A 99 -27.50 20.53 22.92
C GLY A 99 -26.42 19.62 22.34
N ALA A 100 -26.57 19.12 21.11
CA ALA A 100 -25.49 18.43 20.42
C ALA A 100 -24.40 19.40 19.95
N VAL A 101 -23.15 18.96 19.92
CA VAL A 101 -22.02 19.71 19.35
C VAL A 101 -21.36 18.81 18.31
N LEU A 102 -21.45 19.23 17.05
CA LEU A 102 -20.82 18.54 15.91
C LEU A 102 -19.33 18.93 15.80
N PRO A 103 -18.55 18.19 14.99
CA PRO A 103 -17.13 18.47 14.74
C PRO A 103 -16.88 19.93 14.35
N GLY A 104 -15.71 20.45 14.72
CA GLY A 104 -15.39 21.88 14.62
C GLY A 104 -16.11 22.78 15.64
N GLY A 105 -16.77 22.21 16.66
CA GLY A 105 -17.40 22.95 17.75
C GLY A 105 -18.77 23.55 17.40
N PHE A 106 -19.49 22.96 16.45
CA PHE A 106 -20.76 23.47 15.96
C PHE A 106 -21.92 23.05 16.86
N ALA A 107 -22.31 23.93 17.79
CA ALA A 107 -23.41 23.68 18.73
C ALA A 107 -24.79 23.81 18.07
N ILE A 108 -25.65 22.81 18.30
CA ILE A 108 -27.03 22.75 17.82
C ILE A 108 -27.97 23.37 18.85
N ALA A 109 -28.84 24.25 18.38
CA ALA A 109 -29.90 24.88 19.19
C ALA A 109 -31.18 25.01 18.37
N ALA A 110 -32.32 25.00 19.05
CA ALA A 110 -33.61 25.29 18.44
C ALA A 110 -33.61 26.73 17.90
N ARG A 111 -33.94 26.90 16.62
CA ARG A 111 -33.95 28.22 15.97
C ARG A 111 -35.14 28.37 15.04
N THR A 112 -35.70 29.58 14.99
CA THR A 112 -36.71 29.93 13.99
C THR A 112 -36.02 30.27 12.68
N THR A 113 -36.35 29.54 11.61
CA THR A 113 -35.85 29.78 10.26
C THR A 113 -36.94 29.44 9.25
N TYR A 114 -37.06 30.23 8.19
CA TYR A 114 -38.09 30.06 7.15
C TYR A 114 -39.51 29.91 7.73
N ASP A 115 -39.87 30.76 8.71
CA ASP A 115 -41.16 30.79 9.41
C ASP A 115 -41.53 29.53 10.22
N HIS A 116 -40.57 28.63 10.43
CA HIS A 116 -40.71 27.40 11.21
C HIS A 116 -39.68 27.34 12.33
N VAL A 117 -40.02 26.66 13.43
CA VAL A 117 -39.05 26.31 14.47
C VAL A 117 -38.34 25.04 14.03
N SER A 118 -37.02 25.12 13.79
CA SER A 118 -36.17 23.97 13.52
C SER A 118 -35.52 23.52 14.83
N ASP A 119 -35.98 22.39 15.34
CA ASP A 119 -35.59 21.83 16.63
C ASP A 119 -34.50 20.74 16.46
N GLY A 120 -33.41 21.14 15.82
CA GLY A 120 -32.31 20.25 15.44
C GLY A 120 -31.87 20.42 13.99
N MET A 121 -31.08 19.46 13.53
CA MET A 121 -30.52 19.39 12.18
C MET A 121 -30.43 17.92 11.73
N ILE A 122 -30.79 17.65 10.47
CA ILE A 122 -30.49 16.35 9.83
C ILE A 122 -29.08 16.44 9.24
N CYS A 123 -28.20 15.51 9.60
CA CYS A 123 -26.77 15.62 9.34
C CYS A 123 -26.33 14.92 8.04
N SER A 124 -25.37 15.52 7.35
CA SER A 124 -24.56 14.89 6.30
C SER A 124 -23.36 14.14 6.87
N VAL A 125 -22.73 13.27 6.08
CA VAL A 125 -21.51 12.55 6.50
C VAL A 125 -20.34 13.50 6.77
N ARG A 126 -20.26 14.62 6.03
CA ARG A 126 -19.25 15.64 6.21
C ARG A 126 -19.44 16.42 7.50
N GLU A 127 -20.68 16.79 7.82
CA GLU A 127 -20.99 17.45 9.10
C GLU A 127 -20.74 16.54 10.30
N LEU A 128 -20.80 15.23 10.13
CA LEU A 128 -20.43 14.26 11.16
C LEU A 128 -18.93 13.95 11.20
N GLY A 129 -18.14 14.40 10.22
CA GLY A 129 -16.71 14.07 10.13
C GLY A 129 -16.42 12.60 9.78
N VAL A 130 -17.39 11.87 9.21
CA VAL A 130 -17.27 10.43 8.87
C VAL A 130 -17.08 10.18 7.37
N GLY A 131 -16.98 11.24 6.56
CA GLY A 131 -16.72 11.14 5.13
C GLY A 131 -16.74 12.50 4.42
N GLU A 132 -16.37 12.52 3.15
CA GLU A 132 -16.22 13.75 2.34
C GLU A 132 -17.43 14.05 1.43
N ASP A 133 -18.44 13.17 1.40
CA ASP A 133 -19.63 13.38 0.60
C ASP A 133 -20.45 14.59 1.10
N HIS A 134 -20.83 15.44 0.16
CA HIS A 134 -21.54 16.70 0.39
C HIS A 134 -22.75 16.86 -0.54
N ALA A 135 -23.16 15.81 -1.24
CA ALA A 135 -24.31 15.85 -2.14
C ALA A 135 -25.64 16.00 -1.39
N GLY A 136 -25.69 15.61 -0.11
CA GLY A 136 -26.88 15.69 0.73
C GLY A 136 -26.67 15.17 2.15
N ILE A 137 -27.77 14.81 2.82
CA ILE A 137 -27.75 14.23 4.16
C ILE A 137 -27.44 12.73 4.14
N LEU A 138 -27.06 12.17 5.29
CA LEU A 138 -26.90 10.73 5.45
C LEU A 138 -28.27 10.04 5.57
N VAL A 139 -28.55 9.14 4.64
CA VAL A 139 -29.67 8.18 4.69
C VAL A 139 -29.10 6.79 4.99
N LEU A 140 -29.58 6.16 6.04
CA LEU A 140 -29.03 4.91 6.59
C LEU A 140 -29.54 3.64 5.87
N GLY A 141 -30.66 3.74 5.15
CA GLY A 141 -31.32 2.62 4.49
C GLY A 141 -32.32 1.88 5.37
N ASP A 142 -32.84 0.75 4.88
CA ASP A 142 -33.94 0.02 5.51
C ASP A 142 -33.52 -0.72 6.80
N ASP A 143 -32.25 -1.12 6.90
CA ASP A 143 -31.69 -1.80 8.07
C ASP A 143 -31.33 -0.85 9.23
N ALA A 144 -31.76 0.41 9.15
CA ALA A 144 -31.47 1.40 10.17
C ALA A 144 -32.15 1.03 11.51
N PRO A 145 -31.44 1.21 12.65
CA PRO A 145 -32.02 1.05 13.97
C PRO A 145 -33.29 1.93 14.17
N PRO A 146 -34.15 1.59 15.15
CA PRO A 146 -35.35 2.38 15.41
C PRO A 146 -35.02 3.82 15.81
N PRO A 147 -35.93 4.78 15.53
CA PRO A 147 -35.78 6.17 15.96
C PRO A 147 -35.44 6.31 17.44
N GLY A 148 -34.54 7.24 17.77
CA GLY A 148 -34.02 7.49 19.11
C GLY A 148 -32.79 6.66 19.49
N THR A 149 -32.39 5.68 18.68
CA THR A 149 -31.12 4.96 18.89
C THR A 149 -29.94 5.95 18.78
N PRO A 150 -28.96 5.94 19.71
CA PRO A 150 -27.76 6.77 19.59
C PRO A 150 -27.04 6.52 18.26
N ALA A 151 -26.83 7.56 17.47
CA ALA A 151 -26.29 7.41 16.12
C ALA A 151 -24.76 7.25 16.07
N GLY A 152 -24.04 7.59 17.14
CA GLY A 152 -22.58 7.50 17.21
C GLY A 152 -22.03 6.14 16.75
N PRO A 153 -22.43 5.02 17.37
CA PRO A 153 -22.02 3.67 16.95
C PRO A 153 -22.48 3.30 15.52
N VAL A 154 -23.66 3.78 15.12
CA VAL A 154 -24.26 3.50 13.80
C VAL A 154 -23.42 4.15 12.69
N VAL A 155 -22.98 5.39 12.90
CA VAL A 155 -22.19 6.13 11.91
C VAL A 155 -20.68 5.95 12.06
N GLY A 156 -20.22 5.28 13.11
CA GLY A 156 -18.81 4.96 13.34
C GLY A 156 -18.00 6.05 14.00
N LEU A 157 -18.64 6.89 14.82
CA LEU A 157 -17.96 7.92 15.60
C LEU A 157 -17.18 7.35 16.79
N ASP A 158 -17.35 6.06 17.09
CA ASP A 158 -16.64 5.31 18.12
C ASP A 158 -15.55 4.39 17.56
N ASP A 159 -15.40 4.34 16.23
CA ASP A 159 -14.53 3.37 15.57
C ASP A 159 -13.20 3.98 15.16
N VAL A 160 -12.12 3.33 15.54
CA VAL A 160 -10.75 3.78 15.29
C VAL A 160 -10.18 3.01 14.11
N VAL A 161 -9.43 3.69 13.25
CA VAL A 161 -8.78 3.07 12.10
C VAL A 161 -7.27 3.07 12.30
N VAL A 162 -6.67 1.88 12.32
CA VAL A 162 -5.21 1.69 12.39
C VAL A 162 -4.64 1.62 10.97
N GLU A 163 -3.65 2.45 10.64
CA GLU A 163 -2.97 2.43 9.35
C GLU A 163 -1.63 1.69 9.45
N LEU A 164 -1.49 0.64 8.65
CA LEU A 164 -0.36 -0.29 8.66
C LEU A 164 0.52 -0.19 7.41
N ALA A 165 1.84 -0.15 7.58
CA ALA A 165 2.83 -0.33 6.52
C ALA A 165 3.12 -1.83 6.31
N ILE A 166 2.33 -2.47 5.44
CA ILE A 166 2.50 -3.89 5.15
C ILE A 166 3.75 -4.09 4.28
N THR A 167 4.68 -4.93 4.74
CA THR A 167 5.88 -5.33 4.00
C THR A 167 5.53 -6.21 2.78
N PRO A 168 6.37 -6.26 1.73
CA PRO A 168 6.03 -6.96 0.48
C PRO A 168 5.88 -8.48 0.61
N ASP A 169 6.52 -9.10 1.59
CA ASP A 169 6.45 -10.54 1.93
C ASP A 169 5.10 -10.94 2.55
N ARG A 170 4.38 -10.00 3.17
CA ARG A 170 3.12 -10.26 3.89
C ARG A 170 1.90 -9.85 3.08
N GLY A 171 1.83 -10.28 1.81
CA GLY A 171 0.72 -9.98 0.91
C GLY A 171 -0.66 -10.31 1.50
N TYR A 172 -0.77 -11.41 2.23
CA TYR A 172 -1.99 -11.83 2.93
C TYR A 172 -2.50 -10.82 3.98
N CYS A 173 -1.62 -10.00 4.55
CA CYS A 173 -1.97 -8.92 5.48
C CYS A 173 -2.47 -7.64 4.77
N LEU A 174 -2.67 -7.66 3.44
CA LEU A 174 -3.41 -6.61 2.72
C LEU A 174 -4.94 -6.81 2.74
N ALA A 175 -5.43 -7.63 3.69
CA ALA A 175 -6.83 -7.98 3.87
C ALA A 175 -7.19 -8.13 5.35
N LEU A 176 -8.44 -7.83 5.70
CA LEU A 176 -8.97 -8.02 7.05
C LEU A 176 -8.83 -9.48 7.49
N ARG A 177 -9.02 -10.45 6.59
CA ARG A 177 -8.78 -11.88 6.85
C ARG A 177 -7.37 -12.17 7.37
N GLY A 178 -6.34 -11.64 6.71
CA GLY A 178 -4.95 -11.86 7.14
C GLY A 178 -4.62 -11.14 8.43
N ILE A 179 -5.10 -9.90 8.57
CA ILE A 179 -4.94 -9.11 9.79
C ILE A 179 -5.64 -9.77 10.99
N ALA A 180 -6.86 -10.27 10.82
CA ALA A 180 -7.61 -10.97 11.85
C ALA A 180 -6.88 -12.25 12.30
N ARG A 181 -6.31 -13.00 11.36
CA ARG A 181 -5.49 -14.17 11.67
C ARG A 181 -4.26 -13.82 12.49
N GLU A 182 -3.47 -12.83 12.06
CA GLU A 182 -2.27 -12.39 12.81
C GLU A 182 -2.64 -11.88 14.20
N MET A 183 -3.71 -11.08 14.32
CA MET A 183 -4.16 -10.54 15.59
C MET A 183 -4.73 -11.61 16.53
N GLY A 184 -5.49 -12.58 16.00
CA GLY A 184 -5.93 -13.74 16.77
C GLY A 184 -4.74 -14.49 17.36
N THR A 185 -3.73 -14.77 16.53
CA THR A 185 -2.48 -15.41 16.97
C THR A 185 -1.72 -14.57 18.00
N GLY A 186 -1.54 -13.27 17.76
CA GLY A 186 -0.75 -12.39 18.63
C GLY A 186 -1.41 -12.03 19.97
N LEU A 187 -2.74 -12.10 20.04
CA LEU A 187 -3.52 -11.95 21.28
C LEU A 187 -3.78 -13.29 21.97
N GLY A 188 -3.54 -14.42 21.29
CA GLY A 188 -3.84 -15.76 21.81
C GLY A 188 -5.34 -16.03 21.95
N VAL A 189 -6.14 -15.51 21.03
CA VAL A 189 -7.61 -15.64 21.02
C VAL A 189 -8.10 -16.34 19.76
N GLU A 190 -9.32 -16.86 19.81
CA GLU A 190 -9.95 -17.41 18.62
C GLU A 190 -10.26 -16.30 17.60
N TRP A 191 -10.19 -16.68 16.34
CA TRP A 191 -10.60 -15.83 15.23
C TRP A 191 -11.43 -16.65 14.24
N ARG A 192 -12.29 -15.97 13.49
CA ARG A 192 -13.25 -16.53 12.55
C ARG A 192 -12.80 -16.22 11.14
N ASP A 193 -12.59 -17.24 10.30
CA ASP A 193 -12.15 -17.02 8.92
C ASP A 193 -13.34 -16.58 8.03
N PRO A 194 -13.40 -15.31 7.58
CA PRO A 194 -14.45 -14.87 6.67
C PRO A 194 -14.40 -15.55 5.29
N GLY A 195 -13.27 -16.18 4.95
CA GLY A 195 -13.09 -16.93 3.72
C GLY A 195 -13.54 -18.40 3.81
N ALA A 196 -13.97 -18.88 4.98
CA ALA A 196 -14.49 -20.24 5.17
C ALA A 196 -15.94 -20.38 4.64
N LEU A 197 -16.15 -19.99 3.39
CA LEU A 197 -17.43 -20.01 2.70
C LEU A 197 -17.51 -21.20 1.74
N PRO A 198 -18.69 -21.83 1.59
CA PRO A 198 -18.89 -22.81 0.54
C PRO A 198 -18.78 -22.14 -0.84
N PRO A 199 -18.34 -22.86 -1.88
CA PRO A 199 -18.34 -22.31 -3.23
C PRO A 199 -19.77 -21.94 -3.66
N PRO A 200 -19.93 -20.95 -4.58
CA PRO A 200 -21.24 -20.52 -5.03
C PRO A 200 -22.01 -21.69 -5.64
N ALA A 201 -23.28 -21.82 -5.27
CA ALA A 201 -24.15 -22.85 -5.81
C ALA A 201 -24.57 -22.48 -7.24
N GLY A 202 -24.34 -23.38 -8.19
CA GLY A 202 -24.82 -23.27 -9.56
C GLY A 202 -24.91 -24.66 -10.20
N SER A 203 -25.81 -24.82 -11.17
CA SER A 203 -26.05 -26.10 -11.84
C SER A 203 -26.32 -25.88 -13.32
N GLY A 204 -26.12 -26.94 -14.12
CA GLY A 204 -26.29 -26.89 -15.57
C GLY A 204 -24.97 -26.61 -16.30
N GLU A 205 -25.07 -25.95 -17.45
CA GLU A 205 -23.90 -25.57 -18.25
C GLU A 205 -23.08 -24.46 -17.57
N PRO A 206 -21.77 -24.36 -17.85
CA PRO A 206 -20.92 -23.30 -17.31
C PRO A 206 -21.48 -21.91 -17.61
N ALA A 207 -21.37 -21.01 -16.63
CA ALA A 207 -21.91 -19.65 -16.69
C ALA A 207 -21.40 -18.84 -17.90
N TRP A 208 -20.17 -19.09 -18.32
CA TRP A 208 -19.56 -18.53 -19.53
C TRP A 208 -18.40 -19.42 -20.03
N PRO A 209 -18.13 -19.55 -21.33
CA PRO A 209 -16.96 -20.27 -21.82
C PRO A 209 -15.68 -19.47 -21.55
N VAL A 210 -14.72 -20.07 -20.84
CA VAL A 210 -13.43 -19.48 -20.49
C VAL A 210 -12.29 -20.38 -20.94
N THR A 211 -11.23 -19.81 -21.49
CA THR A 211 -9.97 -20.50 -21.79
C THR A 211 -8.79 -19.72 -21.23
N VAL A 212 -7.94 -20.38 -20.45
CA VAL A 212 -6.67 -19.83 -19.98
C VAL A 212 -5.55 -20.34 -20.87
N ALA A 213 -5.01 -19.48 -21.73
CA ALA A 213 -3.97 -19.85 -22.70
C ALA A 213 -2.54 -19.76 -22.14
N ASP A 214 -2.35 -19.10 -20.99
CA ASP A 214 -1.05 -18.91 -20.33
C ASP A 214 -1.15 -19.25 -18.85
N ALA A 215 -1.18 -20.55 -18.55
CA ALA A 215 -1.33 -21.08 -17.20
C ALA A 215 -0.19 -20.65 -16.26
N ASP A 216 1.02 -20.42 -16.79
CA ASP A 216 2.17 -19.93 -16.01
C ASP A 216 1.94 -18.52 -15.44
N ARG A 217 1.07 -17.72 -16.08
CA ARG A 217 0.76 -16.35 -15.66
C ARG A 217 -0.61 -16.23 -14.98
N CYS A 218 -1.45 -17.25 -15.11
CA CYS A 218 -2.75 -17.38 -14.48
C CYS A 218 -3.02 -18.86 -14.22
N ASP A 219 -2.67 -19.34 -13.04
CA ASP A 219 -2.79 -20.76 -12.69
C ASP A 219 -4.20 -21.10 -12.17
N ARG A 220 -5.00 -20.10 -11.78
CA ARG A 220 -6.41 -20.25 -11.42
C ARG A 220 -7.25 -19.08 -11.92
N PHE A 221 -8.36 -19.38 -12.59
CA PHE A 221 -9.35 -18.40 -13.03
C PHE A 221 -10.76 -18.90 -12.72
N SER A 222 -11.49 -18.15 -11.89
CA SER A 222 -12.84 -18.49 -11.48
C SER A 222 -13.83 -17.41 -11.92
N MET A 223 -15.05 -17.81 -12.29
CA MET A 223 -16.09 -16.90 -12.75
C MET A 223 -17.50 -17.41 -12.45
N ILE A 224 -18.40 -16.50 -12.10
CA ILE A 224 -19.84 -16.75 -12.02
C ILE A 224 -20.63 -15.71 -12.83
N ALA A 225 -21.82 -16.08 -13.29
CA ALA A 225 -22.78 -15.15 -13.88
C ALA A 225 -23.92 -14.86 -12.91
N LEU A 226 -24.35 -13.61 -12.91
CA LEU A 226 -25.48 -13.09 -12.14
C LEU A 226 -26.48 -12.44 -13.09
N GLU A 227 -27.78 -12.59 -12.80
CA GLU A 227 -28.88 -11.93 -13.51
C GLU A 227 -29.79 -11.20 -12.53
N GLY A 228 -30.47 -10.16 -13.02
CA GLY A 228 -31.50 -9.46 -12.25
C GLY A 228 -30.94 -8.55 -11.15
N LEU A 229 -29.69 -8.10 -11.29
CA LEU A 229 -29.16 -7.04 -10.45
C LEU A 229 -29.97 -5.75 -10.69
N GLU A 230 -30.51 -5.15 -9.64
CA GLU A 230 -31.13 -3.84 -9.69
C GLU A 230 -30.03 -2.77 -9.87
N PRO A 231 -29.92 -2.12 -11.05
CA PRO A 231 -28.76 -1.28 -11.35
C PRO A 231 -28.63 -0.05 -10.45
N THR A 232 -29.75 0.40 -9.87
CA THR A 232 -29.81 1.60 -9.03
C THR A 232 -29.84 1.29 -7.54
N ALA A 233 -29.66 0.01 -7.15
CA ALA A 233 -29.66 -0.40 -5.76
C ALA A 233 -28.57 0.34 -4.96
N PRO A 234 -28.92 1.00 -3.84
CA PRO A 234 -27.94 1.71 -3.04
C PRO A 234 -27.04 0.72 -2.31
N THR A 235 -25.75 1.07 -2.17
CA THR A 235 -24.86 0.32 -1.29
C THR A 235 -25.25 0.59 0.17
N PRO A 236 -25.42 -0.44 1.02
CA PRO A 236 -25.82 -0.25 2.40
C PRO A 236 -24.78 0.57 3.18
N TRP A 237 -25.26 1.35 4.16
CA TRP A 237 -24.41 2.31 4.88
C TRP A 237 -23.17 1.67 5.52
N TRP A 238 -23.33 0.50 6.15
CA TRP A 238 -22.24 -0.20 6.83
C TRP A 238 -21.07 -0.50 5.87
N MET A 239 -21.37 -0.86 4.61
CA MET A 239 -20.35 -1.15 3.59
C MET A 239 -19.71 0.13 3.08
N ARG A 240 -20.51 1.17 2.80
CA ARG A 240 -20.00 2.49 2.40
C ARG A 240 -19.06 3.09 3.44
N ARG A 241 -19.41 2.95 4.72
CA ARG A 241 -18.57 3.36 5.86
C ARG A 241 -17.23 2.61 5.87
N ARG A 242 -17.24 1.28 5.80
CA ARG A 242 -16.01 0.47 5.79
C ARG A 242 -15.11 0.79 4.59
N LEU A 243 -15.68 0.98 3.41
CA LEU A 243 -14.94 1.43 2.24
C LEU A 243 -14.29 2.79 2.49
N ALA A 244 -15.04 3.76 3.01
CA ALA A 244 -14.52 5.09 3.31
C ALA A 244 -13.39 5.06 4.36
N GLN A 245 -13.57 4.31 5.45
CA GLN A 245 -12.55 4.13 6.49
C GLN A 245 -11.27 3.48 5.95
N THR A 246 -11.36 2.66 4.91
CA THR A 246 -10.21 2.03 4.25
C THR A 246 -9.61 2.88 3.12
N GLY A 247 -10.15 4.08 2.87
CA GLY A 247 -9.70 5.00 1.83
C GLY A 247 -10.29 4.73 0.44
N VAL A 248 -11.29 3.86 0.34
CA VAL A 248 -11.99 3.52 -0.90
C VAL A 248 -13.30 4.29 -1.00
N ARG A 249 -13.55 4.92 -2.15
CA ARG A 249 -14.79 5.63 -2.40
C ARG A 249 -15.87 4.65 -2.88
N SER A 250 -17.07 4.79 -2.34
CA SER A 250 -18.28 4.13 -2.84
C SER A 250 -18.69 4.71 -4.22
N ILE A 251 -19.06 3.83 -5.15
CA ILE A 251 -19.41 4.18 -6.54
C ILE A 251 -20.78 3.60 -6.90
N SER A 252 -20.91 2.28 -6.88
CA SER A 252 -22.14 1.54 -7.19
C SER A 252 -22.10 0.20 -6.45
N LEU A 253 -23.25 -0.43 -6.21
CA LEU A 253 -23.31 -1.67 -5.43
C LEU A 253 -22.37 -2.75 -5.98
N ALA A 254 -22.33 -2.97 -7.30
CA ALA A 254 -21.45 -3.97 -7.90
C ALA A 254 -19.95 -3.66 -7.70
N VAL A 255 -19.53 -2.41 -7.92
CA VAL A 255 -18.14 -1.99 -7.68
C VAL A 255 -17.80 -2.09 -6.19
N ASP A 256 -18.69 -1.62 -5.34
CA ASP A 256 -18.51 -1.54 -3.89
C ASP A 256 -18.39 -2.92 -3.27
N VAL A 257 -19.19 -3.89 -3.72
CA VAL A 257 -19.06 -5.30 -3.31
C VAL A 257 -17.71 -5.87 -3.71
N THR A 258 -17.23 -5.66 -4.95
CA THR A 258 -15.91 -6.18 -5.37
C THR A 258 -14.77 -5.55 -4.56
N ASN A 259 -14.84 -4.25 -4.25
CA ASN A 259 -13.86 -3.57 -3.41
C ASN A 259 -13.94 -4.05 -1.95
N TYR A 260 -15.15 -4.24 -1.43
CA TYR A 260 -15.39 -4.71 -0.07
C TYR A 260 -14.81 -6.12 0.11
N VAL A 261 -15.12 -7.06 -0.80
CA VAL A 261 -14.60 -8.43 -0.74
C VAL A 261 -13.09 -8.48 -0.91
N MET A 262 -12.51 -7.61 -1.74
CA MET A 262 -11.05 -7.46 -1.83
C MET A 262 -10.42 -7.04 -0.49
N LEU A 263 -11.06 -6.13 0.25
CA LEU A 263 -10.58 -5.68 1.56
C LEU A 263 -10.84 -6.73 2.65
N GLU A 264 -11.96 -7.45 2.58
CA GLU A 264 -12.37 -8.49 3.53
C GLU A 264 -11.45 -9.72 3.39
N LEU A 265 -11.31 -10.27 2.18
CA LEU A 265 -10.67 -11.57 1.91
C LEU A 265 -9.29 -11.47 1.27
N GLY A 266 -8.93 -10.32 0.70
CA GLY A 266 -7.66 -10.12 0.01
C GLY A 266 -7.65 -10.52 -1.46
N GLN A 267 -8.79 -10.94 -2.00
CA GLN A 267 -8.96 -11.32 -3.40
C GLN A 267 -9.52 -10.13 -4.19
N PRO A 268 -8.72 -9.44 -5.02
CA PRO A 268 -9.28 -8.49 -5.97
C PRO A 268 -10.22 -9.22 -6.95
N MET A 269 -11.32 -8.56 -7.26
CA MET A 269 -12.34 -9.06 -8.17
C MET A 269 -12.64 -8.03 -9.25
N HIS A 270 -13.25 -8.48 -10.35
CA HIS A 270 -13.77 -7.58 -11.36
C HIS A 270 -15.19 -7.99 -11.78
N ALA A 271 -15.98 -6.99 -12.18
CA ALA A 271 -17.35 -7.17 -12.65
C ALA A 271 -17.44 -6.67 -14.09
N PHE A 272 -17.82 -7.56 -15.00
CA PHE A 272 -18.09 -7.22 -16.40
C PHE A 272 -19.61 -7.10 -16.62
N ASP A 273 -20.02 -6.14 -17.43
CA ASP A 273 -21.37 -6.12 -18.00
C ASP A 273 -21.51 -7.31 -18.97
N ARG A 274 -22.27 -8.32 -18.55
CA ARG A 274 -22.42 -9.59 -19.27
C ARG A 274 -22.98 -9.38 -20.67
N ASP A 275 -23.85 -8.39 -20.85
CA ASP A 275 -24.51 -8.13 -22.14
C ASP A 275 -23.55 -7.47 -23.15
N ARG A 276 -22.40 -6.96 -22.68
CA ARG A 276 -21.35 -6.37 -23.52
C ARG A 276 -20.22 -7.34 -23.86
N VAL A 277 -20.09 -8.46 -23.16
CA VAL A 277 -19.08 -9.48 -23.45
C VAL A 277 -19.49 -10.27 -24.70
N SER A 278 -18.58 -10.37 -25.66
CA SER A 278 -18.82 -11.02 -26.95
C SER A 278 -18.05 -12.33 -27.05
N GLY A 279 -18.75 -13.47 -27.03
CA GLY A 279 -18.13 -14.78 -27.21
C GLY A 279 -17.28 -15.24 -26.01
N PRO A 280 -16.38 -16.22 -26.19
CA PRO A 280 -15.62 -16.81 -25.09
C PRO A 280 -14.58 -15.86 -24.51
N ILE A 281 -14.38 -15.95 -23.19
CA ILE A 281 -13.29 -15.24 -22.52
C ILE A 281 -12.00 -16.03 -22.71
N VAL A 282 -10.94 -15.33 -23.13
CA VAL A 282 -9.61 -15.89 -23.30
C VAL A 282 -8.59 -15.07 -22.52
N VAL A 283 -7.90 -15.72 -21.58
CA VAL A 283 -6.78 -15.14 -20.84
C VAL A 283 -5.49 -15.45 -21.58
N ARG A 284 -4.79 -14.41 -22.06
CA ARG A 284 -3.58 -14.55 -22.88
C ARG A 284 -2.67 -13.34 -22.78
N ARG A 285 -1.41 -13.48 -23.20
CA ARG A 285 -0.53 -12.32 -23.39
C ARG A 285 -0.97 -11.43 -24.54
N ALA A 286 -0.66 -10.15 -24.42
CA ALA A 286 -0.83 -9.17 -25.46
C ALA A 286 0.06 -9.49 -26.67
N ARG A 287 -0.39 -9.08 -27.85
CA ARG A 287 0.47 -8.94 -29.02
C ARG A 287 1.22 -7.61 -28.92
N GLU A 288 2.45 -7.56 -29.45
CA GLU A 288 3.25 -6.34 -29.39
C GLU A 288 2.51 -5.17 -30.10
N GLY A 289 2.28 -4.08 -29.37
CA GLY A 289 1.55 -2.92 -29.88
C GLY A 289 0.03 -3.05 -29.92
N GLU A 290 -0.55 -4.14 -29.37
CA GLU A 290 -1.99 -4.25 -29.14
C GLU A 290 -2.48 -3.09 -28.26
N ARG A 291 -3.77 -2.71 -28.39
CA ARG A 291 -4.32 -1.53 -27.69
C ARG A 291 -5.51 -1.90 -26.83
N LEU A 292 -5.65 -1.20 -25.70
CA LEU A 292 -6.76 -1.32 -24.76
C LEU A 292 -7.08 0.06 -24.18
N THR A 293 -8.35 0.44 -24.18
CA THR A 293 -8.83 1.59 -23.40
C THR A 293 -9.29 1.10 -22.03
N THR A 294 -8.62 1.55 -20.97
CA THR A 294 -8.97 1.19 -19.59
C THR A 294 -10.09 2.06 -19.02
N LEU A 295 -10.63 1.68 -17.85
CA LEU A 295 -11.75 2.39 -17.18
C LEU A 295 -11.49 3.88 -16.91
N ASP A 296 -10.23 4.31 -16.84
CA ASP A 296 -9.83 5.72 -16.73
C ASP A 296 -9.93 6.50 -18.06
N GLY A 297 -10.40 5.85 -19.13
CA GLY A 297 -10.52 6.42 -20.47
C GLY A 297 -9.19 6.53 -21.22
N VAL A 298 -8.09 6.01 -20.68
CA VAL A 298 -6.76 6.10 -21.31
C VAL A 298 -6.57 4.94 -22.30
N ASP A 299 -6.24 5.27 -23.54
CA ASP A 299 -5.86 4.30 -24.57
C ASP A 299 -4.37 3.92 -24.44
N ARG A 300 -4.12 2.66 -24.06
CA ARG A 300 -2.81 2.13 -23.71
C ARG A 300 -2.25 1.25 -24.82
N ARG A 301 -1.01 1.51 -25.19
CA ARG A 301 -0.23 0.62 -26.06
C ARG A 301 0.43 -0.47 -25.21
N LEU A 302 0.11 -1.72 -25.52
CA LEU A 302 0.52 -2.90 -24.76
C LEU A 302 1.85 -3.47 -25.29
N ALA A 303 2.59 -4.10 -24.39
CA ALA A 303 3.80 -4.87 -24.67
C ALA A 303 3.49 -6.37 -24.60
N SER A 304 4.25 -7.21 -25.30
CA SER A 304 4.00 -8.66 -25.34
C SER A 304 4.07 -9.41 -23.99
N ASP A 305 4.54 -8.75 -22.93
CA ASP A 305 4.60 -9.27 -21.56
C ASP A 305 3.37 -8.87 -20.71
N ASP A 306 2.49 -8.01 -21.22
CA ASP A 306 1.21 -7.67 -20.58
C ASP A 306 0.25 -8.86 -20.70
N LEU A 307 -0.40 -9.24 -19.59
CA LEU A 307 -1.44 -10.28 -19.58
C LEU A 307 -2.81 -9.62 -19.73
N LEU A 308 -3.66 -10.18 -20.57
CA LEU A 308 -4.96 -9.63 -20.93
C LEU A 308 -6.09 -10.63 -20.66
N ILE A 309 -7.25 -10.08 -20.35
CA ILE A 309 -8.54 -10.75 -20.49
C ILE A 309 -9.13 -10.27 -21.81
N THR A 310 -9.49 -11.19 -22.70
CA THR A 310 -9.97 -10.88 -24.05
C THR A 310 -11.27 -11.63 -24.35
N ASP A 311 -12.04 -11.11 -25.29
CA ASP A 311 -13.20 -11.76 -25.90
C ASP A 311 -13.10 -11.67 -27.45
N ASP A 312 -14.18 -11.97 -28.17
CA ASP A 312 -14.20 -11.89 -29.65
C ASP A 312 -13.98 -10.47 -30.20
N SER A 313 -14.24 -9.43 -29.40
CA SER A 313 -14.02 -8.03 -29.76
C SER A 313 -12.57 -7.59 -29.59
N GLY A 314 -11.80 -8.29 -28.74
CA GLY A 314 -10.40 -7.99 -28.44
C GLY A 314 -10.13 -7.90 -26.93
N PRO A 315 -9.13 -7.11 -26.51
CA PRO A 315 -8.84 -6.88 -25.09
C PRO A 315 -10.00 -6.17 -24.38
N ILE A 316 -10.46 -6.77 -23.28
CA ILE A 316 -11.51 -6.22 -22.40
C ILE A 316 -11.00 -5.95 -20.98
N GLY A 317 -9.75 -6.29 -20.68
CA GLY A 317 -9.11 -5.98 -19.40
C GLY A 317 -7.61 -6.20 -19.43
N LEU A 318 -6.89 -5.37 -18.66
CA LEU A 318 -5.48 -5.58 -18.33
C LEU A 318 -5.45 -6.40 -17.04
N ALA A 319 -5.20 -7.71 -17.18
CA ALA A 319 -5.33 -8.67 -16.09
C ALA A 319 -4.57 -8.22 -14.84
N ALA A 320 -5.19 -8.39 -13.66
CA ALA A 320 -4.67 -7.99 -12.35
C ALA A 320 -4.49 -6.48 -12.10
N VAL A 321 -4.62 -5.63 -13.13
CA VAL A 321 -4.28 -4.20 -13.02
C VAL A 321 -5.52 -3.31 -13.14
N MET A 322 -6.26 -3.39 -14.24
CA MET A 322 -7.43 -2.55 -14.49
C MET A 322 -8.33 -3.12 -15.59
N GLY A 323 -9.65 -3.02 -15.40
CA GLY A 323 -10.64 -3.38 -16.41
C GLY A 323 -10.57 -2.52 -17.67
N GLY A 324 -11.16 -3.01 -18.75
CA GLY A 324 -11.37 -2.26 -20.00
C GLY A 324 -12.71 -1.53 -19.98
N ALA A 325 -12.78 -0.40 -20.68
CA ALA A 325 -13.99 0.42 -20.75
C ALA A 325 -15.13 -0.23 -21.56
N SER A 326 -14.81 -1.17 -22.47
CA SER A 326 -15.80 -1.78 -23.38
C SER A 326 -16.84 -2.64 -22.65
N THR A 327 -16.48 -3.23 -21.52
CA THR A 327 -17.30 -4.16 -20.73
C THR A 327 -17.55 -3.64 -19.31
N GLU A 328 -17.33 -2.34 -19.09
CA GLU A 328 -17.58 -1.67 -17.81
C GLU A 328 -19.07 -1.74 -17.43
N ILE A 329 -19.33 -2.03 -16.16
CA ILE A 329 -20.66 -1.92 -15.54
C ILE A 329 -21.11 -0.46 -15.44
N GLY A 330 -22.38 -0.18 -15.76
CA GLY A 330 -22.95 1.16 -15.65
C GLY A 330 -24.39 1.17 -15.14
N ASP A 331 -25.04 2.32 -15.21
CA ASP A 331 -26.37 2.58 -14.63
C ASP A 331 -27.51 1.68 -15.15
N GLY A 332 -27.27 0.90 -16.20
CA GLY A 332 -28.26 -0.02 -16.79
C GLY A 332 -27.86 -1.50 -16.71
N THR A 333 -26.73 -1.84 -16.10
CA THR A 333 -26.23 -3.22 -16.09
C THR A 333 -27.02 -4.07 -15.10
N ALA A 334 -27.81 -5.01 -15.62
CA ALA A 334 -28.58 -5.97 -14.82
C ALA A 334 -27.99 -7.39 -14.82
N ASN A 335 -27.14 -7.69 -15.81
CA ASN A 335 -26.50 -8.99 -15.99
C ASN A 335 -24.99 -8.82 -15.83
N VAL A 336 -24.38 -9.58 -14.91
CA VAL A 336 -22.98 -9.38 -14.50
C VAL A 336 -22.21 -10.69 -14.61
N LEU A 337 -20.97 -10.63 -15.12
CA LEU A 337 -19.98 -11.68 -14.91
C LEU A 337 -19.00 -11.24 -13.83
N LEU A 338 -18.88 -11.99 -12.75
CA LEU A 338 -17.89 -11.74 -11.72
C LEU A 338 -16.66 -12.61 -11.95
N GLU A 339 -15.50 -11.97 -11.91
CA GLU A 339 -14.18 -12.57 -12.08
C GLU A 339 -13.42 -12.56 -10.76
N ALA A 340 -12.83 -13.71 -10.41
CA ALA A 340 -11.82 -13.82 -9.39
C ALA A 340 -10.73 -14.78 -9.88
N ALA A 341 -9.49 -14.29 -9.97
CA ALA A 341 -8.38 -15.03 -10.53
C ALA A 341 -7.11 -14.90 -9.67
N HIS A 342 -6.19 -15.84 -9.87
CA HIS A 342 -4.83 -15.82 -9.32
C HIS A 342 -3.84 -15.60 -10.47
N TRP A 343 -2.92 -14.65 -10.26
CA TRP A 343 -2.00 -14.15 -11.29
C TRP A 343 -0.56 -14.25 -10.81
N GLU A 344 0.37 -14.51 -11.71
CA GLU A 344 1.80 -14.55 -11.39
C GLU A 344 2.32 -13.16 -10.94
N PRO A 345 2.83 -13.01 -9.69
CA PRO A 345 3.10 -11.71 -9.08
C PRO A 345 4.08 -10.81 -9.84
N THR A 346 5.18 -11.36 -10.36
CA THR A 346 6.24 -10.58 -11.02
C THR A 346 5.74 -9.96 -12.32
N GLY A 347 4.94 -10.69 -13.08
CA GLY A 347 4.28 -10.25 -14.29
C GLY A 347 3.32 -9.09 -14.05
N VAL A 348 2.55 -9.16 -12.96
CA VAL A 348 1.68 -8.06 -12.52
C VAL A 348 2.51 -6.84 -12.16
N ALA A 349 3.56 -7.00 -11.36
CA ALA A 349 4.45 -5.90 -10.96
C ALA A 349 5.06 -5.16 -12.17
N ARG A 350 5.54 -5.92 -13.16
CA ARG A 350 6.09 -5.34 -14.41
C ARG A 350 5.03 -4.58 -15.18
N THR A 351 3.83 -5.14 -15.32
CA THR A 351 2.70 -4.52 -16.04
C THR A 351 2.24 -3.23 -15.35
N ALA A 352 2.02 -3.26 -14.04
CA ALA A 352 1.60 -2.09 -13.26
C ALA A 352 2.61 -0.94 -13.33
N ARG A 353 3.92 -1.24 -13.21
CA ARG A 353 4.99 -0.21 -13.33
C ARG A 353 5.14 0.32 -14.74
N ARG A 354 5.03 -0.54 -15.77
CA ARG A 354 5.10 -0.16 -17.19
C ARG A 354 4.00 0.85 -17.54
N HIS A 355 2.78 0.59 -17.08
CA HIS A 355 1.60 1.41 -17.36
C HIS A 355 1.31 2.50 -16.33
N ARG A 356 2.12 2.58 -15.25
CA ARG A 356 1.98 3.52 -14.13
C ARG A 356 0.61 3.45 -13.45
N LEU A 357 0.15 2.23 -13.21
CA LEU A 357 -1.15 1.93 -12.59
C LEU A 357 -0.97 1.14 -11.28
N PRO A 358 -0.62 1.80 -10.17
CA PRO A 358 -0.53 1.16 -8.86
C PRO A 358 -1.95 1.00 -8.24
N SER A 359 -2.81 0.19 -8.86
CA SER A 359 -4.16 -0.05 -8.35
C SER A 359 -4.15 -0.92 -7.08
N GLU A 360 -5.24 -0.87 -6.30
CA GLU A 360 -5.41 -1.74 -5.12
C GLU A 360 -5.35 -3.23 -5.47
N ALA A 361 -5.81 -3.61 -6.67
CA ALA A 361 -5.68 -4.96 -7.21
C ALA A 361 -4.21 -5.32 -7.50
N ALA A 362 -3.51 -4.49 -8.28
CA ALA A 362 -2.12 -4.74 -8.66
C ALA A 362 -1.21 -4.83 -7.43
N LYS A 363 -1.41 -3.97 -6.43
CA LYS A 363 -0.68 -3.96 -5.16
C LYS A 363 -0.79 -5.28 -4.38
N ARG A 364 -1.95 -5.95 -4.44
CA ARG A 364 -2.17 -7.26 -3.79
C ARG A 364 -1.57 -8.38 -4.62
N PHE A 365 -1.90 -8.42 -5.90
CA PHE A 365 -1.40 -9.47 -6.79
C PHE A 365 0.12 -9.48 -6.93
N GLU A 366 0.79 -8.31 -6.94
CA GLU A 366 2.27 -8.25 -6.99
C GLU A 366 2.96 -8.81 -5.72
N ARG A 367 2.21 -9.01 -4.64
CA ARG A 367 2.70 -9.56 -3.35
C ARG A 367 2.16 -10.97 -3.07
N GLY A 368 1.46 -11.56 -4.02
CA GLY A 368 0.78 -12.85 -3.86
C GLY A 368 -0.58 -12.72 -3.19
N VAL A 369 -1.62 -13.22 -3.86
CA VAL A 369 -2.98 -13.36 -3.34
C VAL A 369 -3.22 -14.84 -3.07
N ASP A 370 -4.02 -15.17 -2.06
CA ASP A 370 -4.36 -16.56 -1.77
C ASP A 370 -5.17 -17.19 -2.93
N PRO A 371 -4.61 -18.17 -3.66
CA PRO A 371 -5.31 -18.78 -4.78
C PRO A 371 -6.51 -19.64 -4.35
N GLU A 372 -6.66 -19.99 -3.07
CA GLU A 372 -7.86 -20.67 -2.56
C GLU A 372 -9.05 -19.72 -2.39
N MET A 373 -8.83 -18.40 -2.38
CA MET A 373 -9.89 -17.41 -2.15
C MET A 373 -10.72 -17.04 -3.38
N THR A 374 -10.36 -17.48 -4.59
CA THR A 374 -11.10 -17.10 -5.80
C THR A 374 -12.58 -17.47 -5.71
N MET A 375 -12.89 -18.73 -5.39
CA MET A 375 -14.27 -19.22 -5.26
C MET A 375 -14.99 -18.71 -4.01
N ALA A 376 -14.29 -18.55 -2.88
CA ALA A 376 -14.86 -17.99 -1.66
C ALA A 376 -15.26 -16.52 -1.85
N ALA A 377 -14.43 -15.74 -2.55
CA ALA A 377 -14.71 -14.36 -2.91
C ALA A 377 -15.92 -14.24 -3.85
N LEU A 378 -16.04 -15.14 -4.84
CA LEU A 378 -17.23 -15.19 -5.71
C LEU A 378 -18.49 -15.53 -4.93
N ALA A 379 -18.44 -16.47 -3.98
CA ALA A 379 -19.57 -16.78 -3.09
C ALA A 379 -19.98 -15.56 -2.27
N ARG A 380 -19.01 -14.88 -1.65
CA ARG A 380 -19.24 -13.70 -0.82
C ARG A 380 -19.83 -12.54 -1.63
N ALA A 381 -19.29 -12.27 -2.80
CA ALA A 381 -19.80 -11.22 -3.68
C ALA A 381 -21.22 -11.54 -4.17
N ALA A 382 -21.49 -12.81 -4.52
CA ALA A 382 -22.83 -13.24 -4.92
C ALA A 382 -23.86 -13.08 -3.79
N GLU A 383 -23.50 -13.45 -2.56
CA GLU A 383 -24.35 -13.25 -1.38
C GLU A 383 -24.74 -11.78 -1.20
N LEU A 384 -23.75 -10.89 -1.21
CA LEU A 384 -23.97 -9.45 -1.02
C LEU A 384 -24.79 -8.82 -2.16
N LEU A 385 -24.54 -9.22 -3.41
CA LEU A 385 -25.31 -8.72 -4.55
C LEU A 385 -26.72 -9.29 -4.62
N ALA A 386 -26.93 -10.50 -4.12
CA ALA A 386 -28.26 -11.07 -3.98
C ALA A 386 -29.05 -10.34 -2.88
N GLU A 387 -28.44 -10.11 -1.73
CA GLU A 387 -29.07 -9.45 -0.58
C GLU A 387 -29.46 -8.00 -0.90
N TYR A 388 -28.52 -7.20 -1.39
CA TYR A 388 -28.74 -5.75 -1.57
C TYR A 388 -29.17 -5.35 -2.98
N GLY A 389 -28.93 -6.22 -3.97
CA GLY A 389 -29.18 -5.93 -5.38
C GLY A 389 -30.21 -6.85 -6.04
N GLY A 390 -30.72 -7.87 -5.34
CA GLY A 390 -31.68 -8.84 -5.88
C GLY A 390 -31.11 -9.78 -6.94
N ALA A 391 -29.79 -9.77 -7.16
CA ALA A 391 -29.14 -10.58 -8.17
C ALA A 391 -29.22 -12.08 -7.84
N ARG A 392 -29.29 -12.93 -8.87
CA ARG A 392 -29.26 -14.39 -8.71
C ARG A 392 -28.16 -15.01 -9.54
N VAL A 393 -27.48 -16.01 -8.99
CA VAL A 393 -26.47 -16.80 -9.72
C VAL A 393 -27.16 -17.65 -10.78
N VAL A 394 -26.59 -17.67 -11.99
CA VAL A 394 -27.07 -18.50 -13.10
C VAL A 394 -25.93 -19.30 -13.73
N GLY A 395 -26.24 -20.52 -14.16
CA GLY A 395 -25.26 -21.47 -14.68
C GLY A 395 -24.38 -22.09 -13.59
N ALA A 396 -23.53 -23.04 -13.98
CA ALA A 396 -22.50 -23.58 -13.10
C ALA A 396 -21.30 -22.63 -13.01
N PRO A 397 -20.66 -22.45 -11.83
CA PRO A 397 -19.43 -21.69 -11.72
C PRO A 397 -18.35 -22.26 -12.64
N VAL A 398 -17.56 -21.37 -13.23
CA VAL A 398 -16.35 -21.72 -13.96
C VAL A 398 -15.20 -21.65 -12.96
N ASP A 399 -14.38 -22.70 -12.89
CA ASP A 399 -13.17 -22.72 -12.08
C ASP A 399 -12.08 -23.49 -12.84
N VAL A 400 -11.26 -22.77 -13.58
CA VAL A 400 -10.09 -23.33 -14.28
C VAL A 400 -8.94 -23.28 -13.28
N ASP A 401 -8.55 -24.43 -12.75
CA ASP A 401 -7.46 -24.56 -11.78
C ASP A 401 -6.39 -25.51 -12.34
N THR A 402 -5.19 -24.97 -12.52
CA THR A 402 -4.02 -25.65 -13.11
C THR A 402 -2.82 -25.65 -12.16
N ARG A 403 -3.03 -25.28 -10.89
CA ARG A 403 -1.98 -25.21 -9.88
C ARG A 403 -1.41 -26.58 -9.56
N ASP A 404 -0.10 -26.61 -9.32
CA ASP A 404 0.56 -27.77 -8.75
C ASP A 404 0.28 -27.89 -7.23
N PRO A 405 0.40 -29.10 -6.65
CA PRO A 405 0.38 -29.27 -5.20
C PRO A 405 1.44 -28.40 -4.50
N ARG A 406 1.10 -27.84 -3.34
CA ARG A 406 2.04 -27.01 -2.58
C ARG A 406 3.29 -27.81 -2.18
N PRO A 407 4.50 -27.24 -2.35
CA PRO A 407 5.73 -27.89 -1.94
C PRO A 407 5.80 -28.00 -0.42
N THR A 408 6.51 -29.02 0.06
CA THR A 408 6.84 -29.17 1.47
C THR A 408 8.27 -28.74 1.76
N ILE A 409 8.49 -28.19 2.96
CA ILE A 409 9.77 -27.67 3.40
C ILE A 409 10.30 -28.57 4.52
N PRO A 410 11.49 -29.19 4.36
CA PRO A 410 12.11 -29.92 5.43
C PRO A 410 12.73 -28.96 6.45
N LEU A 411 12.38 -29.11 7.73
CA LEU A 411 12.88 -28.28 8.82
C LEU A 411 13.49 -29.14 9.93
N ASP A 412 14.75 -28.88 10.27
CA ASP A 412 15.30 -29.37 11.54
C ASP A 412 14.67 -28.57 12.69
N ALA A 413 13.95 -29.24 13.59
CA ALA A 413 13.26 -28.61 14.72
C ALA A 413 14.19 -27.79 15.64
N ALA A 414 15.51 -28.09 15.66
CA ALA A 414 16.47 -27.33 16.43
C ALA A 414 17.00 -26.08 15.68
N LEU A 415 16.71 -25.91 14.38
CA LEU A 415 17.22 -24.81 13.58
C LEU A 415 16.76 -23.43 14.11
N PRO A 416 15.48 -23.18 14.44
CA PRO A 416 15.06 -21.88 14.96
C PRO A 416 15.83 -21.49 16.22
N GLY A 417 16.01 -22.43 17.15
CA GLY A 417 16.74 -22.17 18.38
C GLY A 417 18.23 -21.92 18.17
N ARG A 418 18.86 -22.61 17.21
CA ARG A 418 20.26 -22.35 16.84
C ARG A 418 20.46 -20.97 16.22
N VAL A 419 19.51 -20.51 15.40
CA VAL A 419 19.58 -19.20 14.73
C VAL A 419 19.31 -18.08 15.74
N ALA A 420 18.27 -18.22 16.56
CA ALA A 420 17.89 -17.21 17.55
C ALA A 420 18.81 -17.18 18.79
N GLY A 421 19.50 -18.27 19.08
CA GLY A 421 20.22 -18.41 20.35
C GLY A 421 19.29 -18.61 21.56
N VAL A 422 18.04 -19.03 21.32
CA VAL A 422 17.00 -19.31 22.31
C VAL A 422 16.65 -20.80 22.25
N SER A 423 16.42 -21.46 23.39
CA SER A 423 16.05 -22.87 23.40
C SER A 423 14.54 -23.03 23.16
N TYR A 424 14.14 -23.48 21.98
CA TYR A 424 12.76 -23.88 21.69
C TYR A 424 12.63 -25.41 21.72
N PRO A 425 11.75 -25.97 22.56
CA PRO A 425 11.37 -27.38 22.46
C PRO A 425 10.70 -27.68 21.11
N PRO A 426 10.89 -28.88 20.51
CA PRO A 426 10.26 -29.24 19.23
C PRO A 426 8.74 -29.03 19.20
N GLU A 427 8.05 -29.34 20.29
CA GLU A 427 6.61 -29.15 20.45
C GLU A 427 6.20 -27.67 20.32
N ARG A 428 7.03 -26.74 20.82
CA ARG A 428 6.79 -25.30 20.70
C ARG A 428 7.01 -24.82 19.28
N VAL A 429 7.98 -25.39 18.57
CA VAL A 429 8.22 -25.09 17.14
C VAL A 429 7.01 -25.53 16.32
N VAL A 430 6.50 -26.74 16.55
CA VAL A 430 5.28 -27.24 15.88
C VAL A 430 4.07 -26.37 16.19
N GLU A 431 3.88 -25.99 17.46
CA GLU A 431 2.79 -25.10 17.88
C GLU A 431 2.81 -23.75 17.16
N LEU A 432 3.98 -23.11 17.08
CA LEU A 432 4.14 -21.80 16.45
C LEU A 432 3.95 -21.86 14.92
N LEU A 433 4.46 -22.91 14.28
CA LEU A 433 4.24 -23.13 12.85
C LEU A 433 2.77 -23.44 12.54
N ALA A 434 2.10 -24.21 13.40
CA ALA A 434 0.65 -24.44 13.28
C ALA A 434 -0.14 -23.13 13.47
N ALA A 435 0.27 -22.26 14.40
CA ALA A 435 -0.33 -20.94 14.60
C ALA A 435 -0.11 -20.01 13.38
N ALA A 436 1.01 -20.16 12.67
CA ALA A 436 1.25 -19.52 11.37
C ALA A 436 0.42 -20.12 10.21
N GLY A 437 -0.33 -21.20 10.48
CA GLY A 437 -1.20 -21.89 9.53
C GLY A 437 -0.55 -23.05 8.78
N CYS A 438 0.67 -23.44 9.12
CA CYS A 438 1.35 -24.56 8.48
C CYS A 438 0.81 -25.91 8.99
N THR A 439 0.72 -26.89 8.09
CA THR A 439 0.57 -28.30 8.49
C THR A 439 1.96 -28.86 8.73
N VAL A 440 2.17 -29.53 9.87
CA VAL A 440 3.49 -30.03 10.27
C VAL A 440 3.41 -31.53 10.53
N ASP A 441 4.20 -32.31 9.78
CA ASP A 441 4.32 -33.75 9.92
C ASP A 441 5.70 -34.14 10.50
N GLY A 442 5.71 -35.12 11.41
CA GLY A 442 6.93 -35.75 11.94
C GLY A 442 7.04 -35.73 13.47
N ASP A 443 7.61 -36.79 14.03
CA ASP A 443 7.90 -36.93 15.47
C ASP A 443 9.33 -37.50 15.64
N GLY A 444 10.25 -36.72 16.22
CA GLY A 444 11.64 -37.15 16.48
C GLY A 444 12.63 -37.14 15.29
N GLY A 445 12.26 -36.61 14.12
CA GLY A 445 13.11 -36.41 12.93
C GLY A 445 13.01 -34.98 12.35
N PRO A 446 13.58 -34.68 11.16
CA PRO A 446 13.31 -33.41 10.49
C PRO A 446 11.80 -33.31 10.19
N LEU A 447 11.19 -32.19 10.58
CA LEU A 447 9.80 -31.87 10.33
C LEU A 447 9.59 -31.70 8.83
N THR A 448 8.43 -32.11 8.34
CA THR A 448 7.95 -31.79 6.99
C THR A 448 6.83 -30.76 7.14
N VAL A 449 7.10 -29.53 6.70
CA VAL A 449 6.19 -28.40 6.89
C VAL A 449 5.53 -28.07 5.55
N THR A 450 4.20 -28.05 5.53
CA THR A 450 3.41 -27.62 4.37
C THR A 450 2.81 -26.25 4.66
N PRO A 451 3.30 -25.17 4.01
CA PRO A 451 2.73 -23.84 4.16
C PRO A 451 1.26 -23.76 3.71
N PRO A 452 0.47 -22.85 4.30
CA PRO A 452 -0.87 -22.58 3.82
C PRO A 452 -0.86 -21.81 2.48
N SER A 453 -2.01 -21.77 1.81
CA SER A 453 -2.16 -21.18 0.46
C SER A 453 -1.83 -19.70 0.38
N TRP A 454 -2.13 -18.96 1.45
CA TRP A 454 -1.92 -17.51 1.55
C TRP A 454 -0.48 -17.13 1.92
N ARG A 455 0.44 -18.09 2.09
CA ARG A 455 1.84 -17.87 2.47
C ARG A 455 2.83 -18.26 1.38
N PRO A 456 2.81 -17.58 0.21
CA PRO A 456 3.76 -17.85 -0.87
C PRO A 456 5.21 -17.44 -0.51
N ASP A 457 5.37 -16.69 0.58
CA ASP A 457 6.65 -16.28 1.15
C ASP A 457 7.40 -17.43 1.86
N LEU A 458 6.69 -18.45 2.34
CA LEU A 458 7.30 -19.59 3.00
C LEU A 458 7.81 -20.60 1.96
N THR A 459 9.10 -20.52 1.64
CA THR A 459 9.71 -21.33 0.57
C THR A 459 10.92 -22.14 1.03
N ASP A 460 11.59 -21.72 2.10
CA ASP A 460 12.77 -22.38 2.62
C ASP A 460 12.84 -22.38 4.16
N PRO A 461 13.78 -23.15 4.77
CA PRO A 461 13.84 -23.27 6.22
C PRO A 461 14.09 -21.95 6.97
N ALA A 462 14.70 -20.94 6.35
CA ALA A 462 14.92 -19.65 6.99
C ALA A 462 13.60 -18.88 7.18
N ASP A 463 12.67 -18.99 6.24
CA ASP A 463 11.34 -18.38 6.34
C ASP A 463 10.56 -18.97 7.53
N LEU A 464 10.63 -20.29 7.71
CA LEU A 464 10.01 -20.97 8.84
C LEU A 464 10.67 -20.60 10.18
N VAL A 465 11.99 -20.37 10.18
CA VAL A 465 12.70 -19.87 11.36
C VAL A 465 12.22 -18.47 11.72
N GLU A 466 12.02 -17.57 10.74
CA GLU A 466 11.48 -16.24 11.01
C GLU A 466 10.13 -16.35 11.72
N GLU A 467 9.21 -17.18 11.22
CA GLU A 467 7.88 -17.32 11.82
C GLU A 467 7.92 -17.82 13.26
N VAL A 468 8.76 -18.82 13.55
CA VAL A 468 8.94 -19.32 14.92
C VAL A 468 9.49 -18.23 15.84
N VAL A 469 10.54 -17.51 15.41
CA VAL A 469 11.22 -16.53 16.27
C VAL A 469 10.36 -15.28 16.46
N ARG A 470 9.65 -14.83 15.42
CA ARG A 470 8.73 -13.69 15.46
C ARG A 470 7.53 -13.96 16.37
N LEU A 471 6.88 -15.11 16.21
CA LEU A 471 5.71 -15.48 17.03
C LEU A 471 6.10 -15.85 18.48
N ALA A 472 7.30 -16.36 18.70
CA ALA A 472 7.84 -16.49 20.05
C ALA A 472 8.12 -15.12 20.70
N GLY A 473 8.60 -14.16 19.91
CA GLY A 473 8.89 -12.79 20.32
C GLY A 473 10.38 -12.47 20.21
N TYR A 474 10.72 -11.40 19.48
CA TYR A 474 12.11 -10.96 19.34
C TYR A 474 12.73 -10.45 20.65
N ASP A 475 11.91 -10.00 21.59
CA ASP A 475 12.37 -9.55 22.91
C ASP A 475 13.03 -10.66 23.75
N ASP A 476 12.74 -11.92 23.44
CA ASP A 476 13.34 -13.09 24.10
C ASP A 476 14.75 -13.42 23.56
N VAL A 477 15.16 -12.82 22.44
CA VAL A 477 16.47 -13.07 21.82
C VAL A 477 17.58 -12.36 22.62
N PRO A 478 18.55 -13.11 23.19
CA PRO A 478 19.55 -12.51 24.05
C PRO A 478 20.61 -11.75 23.26
N SER A 479 21.02 -10.58 23.77
CA SER A 479 22.19 -9.85 23.25
C SER A 479 23.50 -10.51 23.70
N VAL A 480 24.00 -11.48 22.92
CA VAL A 480 25.28 -12.17 23.18
C VAL A 480 26.36 -11.66 22.23
N LEU A 481 27.44 -11.08 22.77
CA LEU A 481 28.56 -10.62 21.96
C LEU A 481 29.30 -11.81 21.33
N PRO A 482 29.48 -11.87 19.99
CA PRO A 482 30.17 -12.97 19.35
C PRO A 482 31.69 -12.91 19.60
N THR A 483 32.33 -14.07 19.69
CA THR A 483 33.80 -14.18 19.76
C THR A 483 34.38 -14.00 18.37
N ALA A 484 34.78 -12.77 18.03
CA ALA A 484 35.44 -12.48 16.77
C ALA A 484 36.91 -12.94 16.77
N PRO A 485 37.45 -13.46 15.66
CA PRO A 485 38.88 -13.76 15.54
C PRO A 485 39.73 -12.46 15.59
N PRO A 486 41.02 -12.53 15.97
CA PRO A 486 41.90 -11.37 15.96
C PRO A 486 41.95 -10.68 14.58
N GLY A 487 41.47 -9.44 14.52
CA GLY A 487 41.50 -8.63 13.31
C GLY A 487 42.90 -8.09 12.99
N ARG A 488 43.15 -7.78 11.72
CA ARG A 488 44.39 -7.09 11.27
C ARG A 488 44.36 -5.57 11.45
N GLY A 489 43.27 -5.03 11.98
CA GLY A 489 43.05 -3.59 12.11
C GLY A 489 42.88 -2.87 10.76
N LEU A 490 43.18 -1.57 10.73
CA LEU A 490 43.04 -0.73 9.53
C LEU A 490 44.16 -1.00 8.53
N THR A 491 43.78 -1.08 7.25
CA THR A 491 44.72 -1.10 6.11
C THR A 491 45.48 0.22 5.98
N ASP A 492 46.64 0.20 5.32
CA ASP A 492 47.44 1.42 5.07
C ASP A 492 46.66 2.48 4.30
N ARG A 493 45.81 2.06 3.34
CA ARG A 493 44.94 2.97 2.58
C ARG A 493 43.93 3.68 3.49
N GLN A 494 43.30 2.96 4.43
CA GLN A 494 42.37 3.55 5.40
C GLN A 494 43.08 4.49 6.37
N ARG A 495 44.27 4.10 6.88
CA ARG A 495 45.09 4.94 7.75
C ARG A 495 45.49 6.24 7.04
N ARG A 496 45.96 6.13 5.79
CA ARG A 496 46.34 7.27 4.95
C ARG A 496 45.18 8.23 4.72
N ARG A 497 43.99 7.74 4.37
CA ARG A 497 42.79 8.59 4.19
C ARG A 497 42.46 9.40 5.45
N ARG A 498 42.49 8.74 6.61
CA ARG A 498 42.26 9.40 7.91
C ARG A 498 43.35 10.42 8.23
N ALA A 499 44.62 10.08 7.96
CA ALA A 499 45.75 10.97 8.19
C ALA A 499 45.67 12.24 7.33
N VAL A 500 45.31 12.10 6.05
CA VAL A 500 45.12 13.26 5.14
C VAL A 500 44.00 14.17 5.65
N GLY A 501 42.83 13.62 6.00
CA GLY A 501 41.72 14.43 6.51
C GLY A 501 42.08 15.16 7.81
N ARG A 502 42.74 14.48 8.75
CA ARG A 502 43.24 15.12 10.00
C ARG A 502 44.25 16.21 9.72
N SER A 503 45.20 15.97 8.82
CA SER A 503 46.25 16.95 8.49
C SER A 503 45.61 18.20 7.89
N LEU A 504 44.70 18.07 6.92
CA LEU A 504 44.00 19.21 6.34
C LEU A 504 43.18 19.98 7.39
N ALA A 505 42.50 19.27 8.30
CA ALA A 505 41.78 19.89 9.41
C ALA A 505 42.71 20.62 10.40
N GLU A 506 43.87 20.04 10.74
CA GLU A 506 44.90 20.67 11.58
C GLU A 506 45.46 21.95 10.94
N PHE A 507 45.55 21.98 9.61
CA PHE A 507 45.87 23.18 8.84
C PHE A 507 44.66 24.11 8.66
N GLY A 508 43.51 23.88 9.28
CA GLY A 508 42.37 24.80 9.28
C GLY A 508 41.50 24.73 8.02
N TYR A 509 41.55 23.63 7.27
CA TYR A 509 40.53 23.32 6.27
C TYR A 509 39.32 22.65 6.94
N VAL A 510 38.13 22.90 6.39
CA VAL A 510 36.87 22.27 6.84
C VAL A 510 36.43 21.23 5.82
N GLU A 511 36.13 20.01 6.27
CA GLU A 511 35.63 18.96 5.37
C GLU A 511 34.22 19.31 4.87
N ALA A 512 34.00 19.22 3.55
CA ALA A 512 32.74 19.57 2.90
C ALA A 512 32.34 18.52 1.85
N PRO A 513 31.72 17.38 2.27
CA PRO A 513 31.25 16.35 1.35
C PRO A 513 30.14 16.88 0.43
N SER A 514 30.25 16.58 -0.86
CA SER A 514 29.26 16.97 -1.88
C SER A 514 28.56 15.75 -2.49
N PHE A 515 27.35 15.97 -3.04
CA PHE A 515 26.71 14.94 -3.84
C PHE A 515 27.60 14.58 -5.05
N PRO A 516 27.60 13.31 -5.49
CA PRO A 516 28.44 12.88 -6.60
C PRO A 516 27.88 13.29 -7.98
N PHE A 517 26.82 14.09 -8.04
CA PHE A 517 26.15 14.48 -9.28
C PHE A 517 26.69 15.80 -9.82
N VAL A 518 26.81 15.90 -11.14
CA VAL A 518 27.37 17.07 -11.83
C VAL A 518 26.71 17.24 -13.20
N GLY A 519 26.56 18.49 -13.62
CA GLY A 519 26.15 18.88 -14.96
C GLY A 519 27.32 19.24 -15.87
N THR A 520 27.14 19.18 -17.18
CA THR A 520 28.14 19.64 -18.16
C THR A 520 28.51 21.11 -17.96
N ALA A 521 27.54 21.94 -17.57
CA ALA A 521 27.74 23.36 -17.30
C ALA A 521 28.80 23.62 -16.21
N ALA A 522 28.92 22.75 -15.19
CA ALA A 522 29.94 22.89 -14.17
C ALA A 522 31.35 22.58 -14.72
N LEU A 523 31.46 21.64 -15.67
CA LEU A 523 32.71 21.34 -16.37
C LEU A 523 33.09 22.46 -17.36
N ASP A 524 32.09 23.11 -17.97
CA ASP A 524 32.28 24.30 -18.81
C ASP A 524 32.78 25.49 -17.98
N ALA A 525 32.20 25.70 -16.79
CA ALA A 525 32.64 26.75 -15.86
C ALA A 525 34.07 26.54 -15.36
N LEU A 526 34.54 25.29 -15.29
CA LEU A 526 35.94 24.95 -15.01
C LEU A 526 36.87 25.20 -16.21
N GLY A 527 36.33 25.54 -17.39
CA GLY A 527 37.11 25.80 -18.59
C GLY A 527 37.76 24.55 -19.18
N LEU A 528 37.19 23.36 -18.96
CA LEU A 528 37.78 22.12 -19.45
C LEU A 528 37.66 22.04 -20.99
N PRO A 529 38.74 21.69 -21.73
CA PRO A 529 38.65 21.42 -23.17
C PRO A 529 37.64 20.31 -23.49
N GLY A 530 37.10 20.29 -24.72
CA GLY A 530 36.08 19.32 -25.12
C GLY A 530 36.54 17.86 -25.09
N ASP A 531 37.83 17.63 -25.30
CA ASP A 531 38.51 16.33 -25.27
C ASP A 531 39.10 15.96 -23.90
N ASP A 532 38.86 16.79 -22.86
CA ASP A 532 39.35 16.51 -21.52
C ASP A 532 38.73 15.20 -20.96
N PRO A 533 39.53 14.25 -20.44
CA PRO A 533 39.02 12.99 -19.89
C PRO A 533 37.95 13.18 -18.80
N ARG A 534 37.97 14.30 -18.07
CA ARG A 534 36.94 14.61 -17.05
C ARG A 534 35.56 14.91 -17.64
N ARG A 535 35.46 15.16 -18.95
CA ARG A 535 34.17 15.27 -19.65
C ARG A 535 33.59 13.91 -20.06
N GLN A 536 34.38 12.84 -19.97
CA GLN A 536 33.85 11.49 -20.09
C GLN A 536 33.19 11.13 -18.76
N VAL A 537 31.86 11.27 -18.71
CA VAL A 537 31.07 11.09 -17.49
C VAL A 537 30.19 9.85 -17.58
N VAL A 538 29.81 9.32 -16.42
CA VAL A 538 28.80 8.26 -16.32
C VAL A 538 27.44 8.91 -16.07
N LEU A 539 26.48 8.69 -16.96
CA LEU A 539 25.13 9.23 -16.80
C LEU A 539 24.26 8.32 -15.94
N VAL A 540 23.54 8.93 -15.01
CA VAL A 540 22.46 8.30 -14.27
C VAL A 540 21.23 8.29 -15.17
N ARG A 541 20.59 7.12 -15.32
CA ARG A 541 19.43 6.97 -16.21
C ARG A 541 18.19 7.72 -15.72
N ASN A 542 18.08 7.89 -14.41
CA ASN A 542 16.94 8.48 -13.69
C ASN A 542 17.46 9.47 -12.62
N PRO A 543 18.10 10.59 -13.02
CA PRO A 543 18.65 11.53 -12.06
C PRO A 543 17.54 12.29 -11.33
N LEU A 544 17.84 12.79 -10.12
CA LEU A 544 16.91 13.64 -9.37
C LEU A 544 16.69 15.01 -10.07
N SER A 545 17.72 15.49 -10.78
CA SER A 545 17.68 16.70 -11.59
C SER A 545 18.30 16.43 -12.95
N GLU A 546 17.64 16.89 -14.02
CA GLU A 546 18.18 16.82 -15.39
C GLU A 546 19.38 17.76 -15.59
N GLU A 547 19.58 18.75 -14.72
CA GLU A 547 20.73 19.66 -14.76
C GLU A 547 22.02 18.99 -14.27
N GLU A 548 21.92 17.97 -13.43
CA GLU A 548 23.05 17.23 -12.85
C GLU A 548 22.92 15.72 -13.10
N PRO A 549 22.86 15.26 -14.36
CA PRO A 549 22.55 13.86 -14.67
C PRO A 549 23.76 12.93 -14.54
N ALA A 550 24.97 13.47 -14.32
CA ALA A 550 26.21 12.73 -14.46
C ALA A 550 26.94 12.53 -13.12
N LEU A 551 27.68 11.43 -12.99
CA LEU A 551 28.60 11.22 -11.88
C LEU A 551 29.86 12.06 -12.05
N ARG A 552 30.35 12.63 -10.94
CA ARG A 552 31.53 13.51 -10.92
C ARG A 552 32.81 12.77 -11.32
N THR A 553 33.60 13.39 -12.19
CA THR A 553 34.96 12.96 -12.56
C THR A 553 36.04 13.72 -11.80
N THR A 554 35.65 14.74 -11.04
CA THR A 554 36.50 15.58 -10.18
C THR A 554 35.68 16.08 -8.98
N LEU A 555 36.34 16.34 -7.85
CA LEU A 555 35.69 16.87 -6.63
C LEU A 555 35.46 18.39 -6.68
N LEU A 556 36.10 19.09 -7.62
CA LEU A 556 36.11 20.55 -7.66
C LEU A 556 34.72 21.20 -7.83
N PRO A 557 33.80 20.71 -8.70
CA PRO A 557 32.48 21.32 -8.87
C PRO A 557 31.70 21.45 -7.55
N GLY A 558 31.57 20.34 -6.81
CA GLY A 558 30.87 20.33 -5.53
C GLY A 558 31.56 21.19 -4.47
N LEU A 559 32.90 21.13 -4.41
CA LEU A 559 33.68 21.90 -3.45
C LEU A 559 33.62 23.41 -3.72
N LEU A 560 33.68 23.83 -4.98
CA LEU A 560 33.54 25.24 -5.39
C LEU A 560 32.11 25.75 -5.19
N ALA A 561 31.09 24.93 -5.42
CA ALA A 561 29.71 25.27 -5.09
C ALA A 561 29.52 25.48 -3.58
N ALA A 562 30.14 24.63 -2.75
CA ALA A 562 30.14 24.80 -1.30
C ALA A 562 30.89 26.07 -0.86
N LEU A 563 32.02 26.38 -1.49
CA LEU A 563 32.77 27.63 -1.25
C LEU A 563 31.93 28.86 -1.62
N ALA A 564 31.33 28.87 -2.81
CA ALA A 564 30.46 29.95 -3.29
C ALA A 564 29.26 30.18 -2.35
N ARG A 565 28.64 29.11 -1.86
CA ARG A 565 27.53 29.18 -0.89
C ARG A 565 27.95 29.84 0.43
N ASN A 566 29.16 29.56 0.91
CA ASN A 566 29.68 30.18 2.13
C ASN A 566 29.97 31.68 1.91
N LEU A 567 30.62 32.03 0.80
CA LEU A 567 30.87 33.42 0.42
C LEU A 567 29.56 34.22 0.32
N ALA A 568 28.54 33.66 -0.32
CA ALA A 568 27.22 34.27 -0.46
C ALA A 568 26.49 34.48 0.89
N ARG A 569 26.82 33.68 1.91
CA ARG A 569 26.30 33.80 3.28
C ARG A 569 27.19 34.68 4.19
N GLY A 570 28.16 35.40 3.62
CA GLY A 570 28.98 36.36 4.34
C GLY A 570 30.22 35.78 5.01
N GLN A 571 30.50 34.48 4.87
CA GLN A 571 31.75 33.88 5.31
C GLN A 571 32.83 34.21 4.29
N ARG A 572 33.69 35.19 4.60
CA ARG A 572 34.65 35.75 3.64
C ARG A 572 35.98 34.99 3.57
N ASP A 573 36.37 34.35 4.66
CA ASP A 573 37.64 33.63 4.82
C ASP A 573 37.30 32.15 5.01
N VAL A 574 37.48 31.34 3.96
CA VAL A 574 36.98 29.95 3.91
C VAL A 574 38.02 29.05 3.25
N ALA A 575 38.36 27.94 3.90
CA ALA A 575 39.19 26.87 3.35
C ALA A 575 38.46 25.54 3.52
N LEU A 576 38.08 24.92 2.40
CA LEU A 576 37.34 23.66 2.36
C LEU A 576 38.20 22.56 1.76
N PHE A 577 37.95 21.33 2.19
CA PHE A 577 38.46 20.14 1.52
C PHE A 577 37.39 19.09 1.37
N GLU A 578 37.55 18.22 0.37
CA GLU A 578 36.78 16.99 0.23
C GLU A 578 37.73 15.86 -0.15
N HIS A 579 37.46 14.67 0.37
CA HIS A 579 38.07 13.46 -0.14
C HIS A 579 36.99 12.41 -0.46
N GLY A 580 37.06 11.80 -1.63
CA GLY A 580 35.95 10.99 -2.12
C GLY A 580 36.26 10.26 -3.41
N ALA A 581 35.39 9.32 -3.77
CA ALA A 581 35.46 8.67 -5.08
C ALA A 581 35.05 9.65 -6.19
N VAL A 582 35.71 9.51 -7.33
CA VAL A 582 35.29 10.07 -8.62
C VAL A 582 35.07 8.92 -9.60
N PHE A 583 34.35 9.18 -10.68
CA PHE A 583 33.85 8.16 -11.60
C PHE A 583 34.22 8.52 -13.05
N PRO A 584 35.48 8.37 -13.47
CA PRO A 584 35.87 8.52 -14.87
C PRO A 584 35.00 7.66 -15.78
N GLY A 585 34.48 8.28 -16.84
CA GLY A 585 33.73 7.61 -17.90
C GLY A 585 34.62 6.80 -18.85
N GLY A 586 34.01 6.28 -19.91
CA GLY A 586 34.69 5.50 -20.95
C GLY A 586 33.76 4.46 -21.58
N GLU A 587 34.21 3.81 -22.66
CA GLU A 587 33.53 2.66 -23.23
C GLU A 587 33.51 1.48 -22.24
N ARG A 588 32.36 0.80 -22.13
CA ARG A 588 32.19 -0.31 -21.21
C ARG A 588 31.39 -1.44 -21.83
N ASN A 589 31.73 -2.64 -21.41
CA ASN A 589 30.94 -3.82 -21.69
C ASN A 589 29.79 -3.93 -20.67
N PRO A 590 28.61 -4.39 -21.09
CA PRO A 590 27.55 -4.75 -20.15
C PRO A 590 28.04 -5.78 -19.13
N ALA A 591 27.66 -5.59 -17.86
CA ALA A 591 27.92 -6.58 -16.83
C ALA A 591 27.11 -7.86 -17.11
N PRO A 592 27.70 -9.06 -16.95
CA PRO A 592 26.92 -10.29 -16.99
C PRO A 592 25.93 -10.35 -15.81
N LEU A 593 24.88 -11.17 -15.94
CA LEU A 593 23.88 -11.40 -14.90
C LEU A 593 23.95 -12.87 -14.45
N PRO A 594 24.85 -13.23 -13.50
CA PRO A 594 24.90 -14.59 -12.99
C PRO A 594 23.66 -14.93 -12.15
N GLY A 595 23.31 -16.22 -12.09
CA GLY A 595 22.31 -16.73 -11.16
C GLY A 595 22.77 -16.66 -9.70
N VAL A 596 21.86 -16.98 -8.78
CA VAL A 596 22.08 -16.94 -7.32
C VAL A 596 22.24 -18.34 -6.70
N ASP A 597 22.16 -19.39 -7.51
CA ASP A 597 22.26 -20.80 -7.11
C ASP A 597 23.68 -21.22 -6.72
N ARG A 598 24.69 -20.45 -7.15
CA ARG A 598 26.10 -20.71 -6.86
C ARG A 598 26.95 -19.45 -6.96
N ARG A 599 28.12 -19.49 -6.35
CA ARG A 599 29.15 -18.46 -6.54
C ARG A 599 29.54 -18.38 -8.03
N PRO A 600 29.62 -17.18 -8.64
CA PRO A 600 30.12 -17.01 -9.99
C PRO A 600 31.54 -17.56 -10.16
N ASP A 601 31.85 -18.09 -11.34
CA ASP A 601 33.22 -18.47 -11.67
C ASP A 601 34.13 -17.22 -11.79
N GLU A 602 35.43 -17.45 -11.74
CA GLU A 602 36.41 -16.35 -11.73
C GLU A 602 36.37 -15.50 -13.00
N ALA A 603 36.00 -16.08 -14.15
CA ALA A 603 35.86 -15.35 -15.41
C ALA A 603 34.65 -14.40 -15.39
N THR A 604 33.51 -14.88 -14.89
CA THR A 604 32.30 -14.09 -14.70
C THR A 604 32.53 -12.99 -13.66
N LEU A 605 33.20 -13.31 -12.55
CA LEU A 605 33.56 -12.31 -11.53
C LEU A 605 34.48 -11.22 -12.10
N ALA A 606 35.49 -11.60 -12.89
CA ALA A 606 36.36 -10.64 -13.56
C ALA A 606 35.58 -9.75 -14.55
N ALA A 607 34.64 -10.32 -15.30
CA ALA A 607 33.78 -9.56 -16.21
C ALA A 607 32.85 -8.59 -15.46
N LEU A 608 32.27 -9.00 -14.33
CA LEU A 608 31.48 -8.13 -13.45
C LEU A 608 32.30 -6.95 -12.95
N LEU A 609 33.49 -7.22 -12.39
CA LEU A 609 34.37 -6.19 -11.85
C LEU A 609 34.88 -5.26 -12.95
N GLY A 610 35.15 -5.78 -14.14
CA GLY A 610 35.59 -5.00 -15.31
C GLY A 610 34.50 -4.14 -15.95
N ALA A 611 33.22 -4.42 -15.69
CA ALA A 611 32.09 -3.62 -16.18
C ALA A 611 31.85 -2.35 -15.33
N VAL A 612 32.41 -2.28 -14.12
CA VAL A 612 32.27 -1.14 -13.21
C VAL A 612 33.32 -0.07 -13.57
N PRO A 613 32.97 1.24 -13.56
CA PRO A 613 33.95 2.32 -13.68
C PRO A 613 35.14 2.13 -12.74
N ASP A 614 36.31 2.63 -13.16
CA ASP A 614 37.32 3.00 -12.20
C ASP A 614 36.73 3.99 -11.19
N GLN A 615 37.01 3.77 -9.90
CA GLN A 615 36.54 4.62 -8.80
C GLN A 615 37.71 5.10 -7.94
N PRO A 616 38.66 5.87 -8.50
CA PRO A 616 39.80 6.36 -7.75
C PRO A 616 39.34 7.32 -6.66
N TRP A 617 40.10 7.35 -5.58
CA TRP A 617 39.84 8.24 -4.46
C TRP A 617 40.68 9.50 -4.62
N HIS A 618 40.03 10.64 -4.73
CA HIS A 618 40.67 11.95 -4.84
C HIS A 618 40.61 12.69 -3.50
N VAL A 619 41.46 13.70 -3.38
CA VAL A 619 41.44 14.73 -2.34
C VAL A 619 41.51 16.05 -3.08
N ALA A 620 40.65 17.00 -2.74
CA ALA A 620 40.66 18.33 -3.31
C ALA A 620 40.49 19.37 -2.22
N VAL A 621 41.04 20.56 -2.45
CA VAL A 621 40.90 21.72 -1.58
C VAL A 621 40.41 22.92 -2.38
N ALA A 622 39.65 23.81 -1.75
CA ALA A 622 39.26 25.10 -2.31
C ALA A 622 39.27 26.16 -1.21
N LEU A 623 39.82 27.32 -1.51
CA LEU A 623 40.03 28.38 -0.53
C LEU A 623 39.78 29.76 -1.12
N ALA A 624 39.21 30.65 -0.31
CA ALA A 624 38.93 32.05 -0.64
C ALA A 624 39.10 32.95 0.59
N GLY A 625 39.38 34.23 0.34
CA GLY A 625 39.61 35.23 1.39
C GLY A 625 41.01 35.15 2.00
N ASN A 626 41.11 35.49 3.28
CA ASN A 626 42.33 35.44 4.04
C ASN A 626 42.63 34.03 4.54
N ARG A 627 43.84 33.55 4.24
CA ARG A 627 44.37 32.31 4.82
C ARG A 627 44.76 32.49 6.28
N GLU A 628 45.33 33.65 6.61
CA GLU A 628 45.58 34.06 7.99
C GLU A 628 44.59 35.18 8.36
N PRO A 629 43.74 34.98 9.38
CA PRO A 629 42.74 35.98 9.74
C PRO A 629 43.40 37.26 10.26
N ARG A 630 42.73 38.39 10.04
CA ARG A 630 43.10 39.66 10.64
C ARG A 630 42.98 39.57 12.16
N GLY A 631 43.98 40.09 12.87
CA GLY A 631 44.00 40.09 14.33
C GLY A 631 44.90 41.19 14.89
N TRP A 632 45.19 41.13 16.19
CA TRP A 632 46.12 42.07 16.83
C TRP A 632 47.56 41.92 16.31
N TRP A 633 47.90 40.76 15.75
CA TRP A 633 49.19 40.44 15.14
C TRP A 633 49.38 41.06 13.74
N GLY A 634 48.33 41.60 13.10
CA GLY A 634 48.48 42.23 11.78
C GLY A 634 47.20 42.22 10.92
N PRO A 635 47.31 42.70 9.67
CA PRO A 635 46.17 42.87 8.77
C PRO A 635 45.54 41.56 8.26
N GLY A 636 46.15 40.40 8.55
CA GLY A 636 45.84 39.12 7.93
C GLY A 636 46.60 38.92 6.61
N ARG A 637 46.52 37.72 6.04
CA ARG A 637 47.16 37.37 4.76
C ARG A 637 46.15 36.72 3.81
N PRO A 638 45.98 37.23 2.57
CA PRO A 638 45.13 36.59 1.56
C PRO A 638 45.66 35.19 1.21
N ALA A 639 44.74 34.27 0.90
CA ALA A 639 45.09 32.98 0.34
C ALA A 639 45.65 33.15 -1.08
N VAL A 640 46.71 32.40 -1.40
CA VAL A 640 47.39 32.42 -2.70
C VAL A 640 47.64 30.99 -3.21
N TRP A 641 48.10 30.85 -4.44
CA TRP A 641 48.39 29.53 -5.04
C TRP A 641 49.34 28.67 -4.20
N ALA A 642 50.25 29.27 -3.44
CA ALA A 642 51.18 28.56 -2.56
C ALA A 642 50.46 27.83 -1.42
N ASP A 643 49.31 28.32 -0.95
CA ASP A 643 48.52 27.66 0.10
C ASP A 643 47.85 26.37 -0.43
N ALA A 644 47.48 26.36 -1.71
CA ALA A 644 46.98 25.16 -2.38
C ALA A 644 48.11 24.12 -2.60
N VAL A 645 49.32 24.57 -2.95
CA VAL A 645 50.50 23.70 -3.05
C VAL A 645 50.91 23.13 -1.70
N GLN A 646 50.79 23.91 -0.61
CA GLN A 646 51.06 23.42 0.74
C GLN A 646 50.08 22.32 1.18
N ALA A 647 48.83 22.36 0.70
CA ALA A 647 47.82 21.37 1.02
C ALA A 647 47.89 20.09 0.18
N ALA A 648 48.52 20.15 -1.00
CA ALA A 648 48.75 19.03 -1.90
C ALA A 648 50.03 18.26 -1.50
#